data_AF-A0A9D1Y972-F1
#
_entry.id   AF-A0A9D1Y972-F1
#
_cell.length_a   1.000
_cell.length_b   1.000
_cell.length_c   1.000
_cell.angle_alpha   90.00
_cell.angle_beta   90.00
_cell.angle_gamma   90.00
#
_symmetry.space_group_name_H-M   'P 1'
#
loop_
_entity.id
_entity.type
_entity.pdbx_description
1 polymer ?
#
loop_
_entity_poly.entity_id
_entity_poly.type
_entity_poly.pdbx_seq_one_letter_code
_entity_poly.pdbx_strand_id
1 'polypeptide(L)'
;MSDLWSLLQIPPTQDLDAIKQAYAQQSRLHHPEEDPEGFQRLRAAYQEALKLARQPAAKAPPAPVSPEPQTPPISPLEWEAPPIWPEEETFSKDTEDTVVDFFFSPQTSDRDAFRTCEAFQAFSKGYVKENQKNWKFWMEYVTSPDFLTVSQEEGFCALLLETVQERQETCPPGPAFVKSLFTAYCLSEFRDDQWQRCFRTNAAGLTVPNALSELLASAPPQKQLTGNDYAMQAAFLNYYHLRSIDEGIGWNDQGLHALQNVLDRFSSAYIKDNCPDRRMTETARHPLGLRLLNHFFATAHLTQTCYEIAWNTYGLQQVLMGRSQILYGTLRQLCLERCPALAAGKQERFPEVTKAYNLLAYEEKHPDEVDALFDREDTQRALLNWSYVEHNVKNHWVGPYRSPHFLQRLRAFYEAHPDAPYASAILNEIQWVITQKQQMDVDREDALAPAGPERISFTCRPFLRHWLNVAFPLCRTLHHYLEQNLPYSPEWSGRLFSAAPTYTHTVPLDGDMVELVLFPHHIEYSLQGRERCRPFLTLSQLQELNGDTVLWLLPLAVFRPDQQEEATRFLSDLLAQTALPQPHVLPVTQALVGGLTLPEEEESGAPLTLFQEAGDTLYGAQWWPDDQEMQLFQMQDGAMLYRPDLYENVTSEEEALSLGRELLSQLIAPPPLDCSSLTHLPEHVYFWPNRSCEEEISGENVTVPALNGLFEQFAGGELSRLELAFDPPVWDIKYEAFPGYPCRRSLVFLCKDGRVACLYFDDTTQFFYALRRENQNIGPEKTAFFNLTEDKPLPELCWFDSFFSLQCHLKDILSVSTLRDPKKAPPTGRYFWAESWGGVYRANLRVKYMLAKREVGQFHLERAYVPVEVPLGPEAFSGGDELSRRSSLELEWYTDTGEHQIRPIGPYDNALVKQTFAQFFQGQVVRMRLSWPVFPAPYRAHLAPDVLEAKLKRWEGKPLQSHIVLLRDGNAAMLLCLQDLLQQAEYFVADYWTYLDVEGKKYPKGTFLGKTVPTYLIHTDFVPLRNQLDLMLDHMDCLADVTHRFGTFADEKPVKARDYETIRREFVPEVSVDES
;
A
#
# COMPACT_ATOMS: atom_id res chain seq x y z
N MET A 1 -67.31 42.54 -10.36
CA MET A 1 -66.05 41.82 -10.64
C MET A 1 -65.05 42.30 -9.60
N SER A 2 -64.37 41.41 -8.89
CA SER A 2 -63.31 41.80 -7.95
C SER A 2 -61.99 41.76 -8.71
N ASP A 3 -61.16 42.79 -8.57
CA ASP A 3 -59.84 42.83 -9.17
C ASP A 3 -58.89 41.90 -8.38
N LEU A 4 -58.08 41.10 -9.09
CA LEU A 4 -57.29 40.01 -8.50
C LEU A 4 -56.19 40.55 -7.56
N TRP A 5 -55.67 41.74 -7.86
CA TRP A 5 -54.68 42.44 -7.05
C TRP A 5 -55.26 42.93 -5.72
N SER A 6 -56.54 43.28 -5.69
CA SER A 6 -57.25 43.66 -4.45
C SER A 6 -57.42 42.48 -3.48
N LEU A 7 -57.58 41.26 -4.00
CA LEU A 7 -57.65 40.03 -3.20
C LEU A 7 -56.30 39.65 -2.57
N LEU A 8 -55.18 40.03 -3.20
CA LEU A 8 -53.83 39.85 -2.67
C LEU A 8 -53.34 41.04 -1.82
N GLN A 9 -54.12 42.14 -1.78
CA GLN A 9 -53.78 43.41 -1.12
C GLN A 9 -52.44 44.03 -1.54
N ILE A 10 -52.06 43.88 -2.81
CA ILE A 10 -50.85 44.47 -3.40
C ILE A 10 -51.16 45.18 -4.73
N PRO A 11 -50.33 46.14 -5.19
CA PRO A 11 -50.45 46.71 -6.54
C PRO A 11 -50.07 45.68 -7.63
N PRO A 12 -50.51 45.86 -8.88
CA PRO A 12 -50.08 45.02 -10.01
C PRO A 12 -48.55 45.05 -10.20
N THR A 13 -47.92 43.87 -10.25
CA THR A 13 -46.46 43.74 -10.38
C THR A 13 -46.06 42.50 -11.21
N GLN A 14 -44.81 42.46 -11.68
CA GLN A 14 -44.18 41.29 -12.31
C GLN A 14 -43.21 40.56 -11.38
N ASP A 15 -42.94 41.10 -10.18
CA ASP A 15 -42.11 40.45 -9.18
C ASP A 15 -42.81 39.20 -8.61
N LEU A 16 -42.23 38.02 -8.88
CA LEU A 16 -42.82 36.74 -8.51
C LEU A 16 -42.72 36.44 -7.02
N ASP A 17 -41.75 37.00 -6.30
CA ASP A 17 -41.55 36.71 -4.88
C ASP A 17 -42.40 37.63 -4.00
N ALA A 18 -42.61 38.88 -4.41
CA ALA A 18 -43.62 39.76 -3.82
C ALA A 18 -45.04 39.15 -3.89
N ILE A 19 -45.41 38.56 -5.05
CA ILE A 19 -46.72 37.91 -5.24
C ILE A 19 -46.85 36.65 -4.36
N LYS A 20 -45.80 35.84 -4.22
CA LYS A 20 -45.79 34.67 -3.33
C LYS A 20 -45.95 35.06 -1.86
N GLN A 21 -45.23 36.08 -1.39
CA GLN A 21 -45.32 36.55 0.00
C GLN A 21 -46.69 37.11 0.34
N ALA A 22 -47.29 37.91 -0.55
CA ALA A 22 -48.64 38.44 -0.36
C ALA A 22 -49.69 37.32 -0.24
N TYR A 23 -49.63 36.30 -1.10
CA TYR A 23 -50.49 35.12 -0.99
C TYR A 23 -50.24 34.30 0.29
N ALA A 24 -48.98 34.11 0.70
CA ALA A 24 -48.61 33.41 1.93
C ALA A 24 -49.08 34.13 3.22
N GLN A 25 -49.28 35.45 3.19
CA GLN A 25 -49.90 36.19 4.28
C GLN A 25 -51.42 36.08 4.27
N GLN A 26 -52.07 36.33 3.12
CA GLN A 26 -53.54 36.30 3.03
C GLN A 26 -54.13 34.88 3.21
N SER A 27 -53.39 33.83 2.83
CA SER A 27 -53.81 32.43 3.04
C SER A 27 -53.83 31.98 4.51
N ARG A 28 -53.26 32.76 5.44
CA ARG A 28 -53.39 32.55 6.89
C ARG A 28 -54.66 33.20 7.46
N LEU A 29 -55.31 34.08 6.72
CA LEU A 29 -56.56 34.76 7.11
C LEU A 29 -57.81 34.08 6.52
N HIS A 30 -57.68 33.44 5.36
CA HIS A 30 -58.73 32.61 4.76
C HIS A 30 -58.32 31.14 4.82
N HIS A 31 -58.60 30.45 5.93
CA HIS A 31 -58.24 29.04 6.08
C HIS A 31 -59.16 28.12 5.25
N PRO A 32 -58.63 27.13 4.50
CA PRO A 32 -59.42 26.29 3.58
C PRO A 32 -60.53 25.44 4.22
N GLU A 33 -60.47 25.19 5.52
CA GLU A 33 -61.49 24.46 6.27
C GLU A 33 -62.55 25.38 6.90
N GLU A 34 -62.28 26.68 7.01
CA GLU A 34 -63.14 27.68 7.66
C GLU A 34 -63.85 28.61 6.67
N ASP A 35 -63.16 29.01 5.57
CA ASP A 35 -63.71 29.77 4.46
C ASP A 35 -63.25 29.19 3.11
N PRO A 36 -63.88 28.08 2.65
CA PRO A 36 -63.46 27.39 1.44
C PRO A 36 -63.63 28.23 0.17
N GLU A 37 -64.69 29.04 0.08
CA GLU A 37 -64.93 29.90 -1.09
C GLU A 37 -64.02 31.14 -1.13
N GLY A 38 -63.68 31.73 0.02
CA GLY A 38 -62.70 32.81 0.11
C GLY A 38 -61.30 32.32 -0.22
N PHE A 39 -60.89 31.15 0.32
CA PHE A 39 -59.62 30.53 -0.02
C PHE A 39 -59.53 30.14 -1.50
N GLN A 40 -60.61 29.60 -2.10
CA GLN A 40 -60.65 29.35 -3.54
C GLN A 40 -60.52 30.63 -4.37
N ARG A 41 -61.19 31.72 -3.98
CA ARG A 41 -61.08 33.03 -4.66
C ARG A 41 -59.67 33.63 -4.53
N LEU A 42 -59.06 33.56 -3.34
CA LEU A 42 -57.69 33.99 -3.10
C LEU A 42 -56.68 33.17 -3.92
N ARG A 43 -56.84 31.85 -3.95
CA ARG A 43 -55.99 30.93 -4.73
C ARG A 43 -56.15 31.14 -6.24
N ALA A 44 -57.36 31.44 -6.73
CA ALA A 44 -57.59 31.82 -8.12
C ALA A 44 -56.90 33.14 -8.46
N ALA A 45 -57.05 34.18 -7.63
CA ALA A 45 -56.39 35.48 -7.83
C ALA A 45 -54.86 35.37 -7.86
N TYR A 46 -54.27 34.57 -6.95
CA TYR A 46 -52.84 34.25 -6.94
C TYR A 46 -52.38 33.53 -8.21
N GLN A 47 -53.15 32.57 -8.71
CA GLN A 47 -52.81 31.84 -9.93
C GLN A 47 -52.92 32.70 -11.19
N GLU A 48 -53.86 33.66 -11.24
CA GLU A 48 -53.94 34.63 -12.33
C GLU A 48 -52.83 35.69 -12.24
N ALA A 49 -52.50 36.20 -11.05
CA ALA A 49 -51.37 37.10 -10.84
C ALA A 49 -50.05 36.49 -11.32
N LEU A 50 -49.77 35.24 -10.92
CA LEU A 50 -48.59 34.50 -11.40
C LEU A 50 -48.62 34.20 -12.90
N LYS A 51 -49.79 33.98 -13.52
CA LYS A 51 -49.90 33.81 -14.97
C LYS A 51 -49.59 35.10 -15.72
N LEU A 52 -50.08 36.25 -15.24
CA LEU A 52 -49.81 37.56 -15.84
C LEU A 52 -48.34 37.96 -15.69
N ALA A 53 -47.73 37.71 -14.52
CA ALA A 53 -46.31 37.98 -14.27
C ALA A 53 -45.35 37.04 -15.04
N ARG A 54 -45.82 35.88 -15.53
CA ARG A 54 -45.01 34.86 -16.22
C ARG A 54 -45.20 34.80 -17.75
N GLN A 55 -45.94 35.72 -18.36
CA GLN A 55 -46.10 35.73 -19.83
C GLN A 55 -45.03 36.60 -20.52
N PRO A 56 -44.06 36.00 -21.23
CA PRO A 56 -43.26 36.71 -22.22
C PRO A 56 -44.07 36.94 -23.50
N ALA A 57 -43.74 37.99 -24.26
CA ALA A 57 -44.32 38.21 -25.59
C ALA A 57 -43.99 37.06 -26.56
N ALA A 58 -44.95 36.70 -27.42
CA ALA A 58 -44.91 35.53 -28.33
C ALA A 58 -43.65 35.45 -29.23
N LYS A 59 -43.14 34.25 -29.60
CA LYS A 59 -43.79 33.32 -30.57
C LYS A 59 -43.22 31.87 -30.60
N ALA A 60 -44.16 30.92 -30.61
CA ALA A 60 -44.32 29.67 -31.40
C ALA A 60 -43.24 28.52 -31.47
N PRO A 61 -43.66 27.22 -31.41
CA PRO A 61 -42.83 25.97 -31.53
C PRO A 61 -42.97 25.34 -32.96
N PRO A 62 -42.68 24.04 -33.33
CA PRO A 62 -42.45 22.76 -32.60
C PRO A 62 -41.18 21.97 -33.09
N ALA A 63 -40.92 20.66 -32.90
CA ALA A 63 -41.70 19.46 -32.46
C ALA A 63 -40.81 18.34 -31.83
N PRO A 64 -41.37 17.24 -31.26
CA PRO A 64 -40.63 16.25 -30.46
C PRO A 64 -40.45 14.85 -31.10
N VAL A 65 -39.64 13.98 -30.46
CA VAL A 65 -39.65 12.51 -30.63
C VAL A 65 -39.62 11.85 -29.23
N SER A 66 -40.42 10.80 -29.03
CA SER A 66 -40.52 10.04 -27.77
C SER A 66 -39.65 8.76 -27.77
N PRO A 67 -39.32 8.18 -26.59
CA PRO A 67 -38.34 7.09 -26.49
C PRO A 67 -38.94 5.67 -26.52
N GLU A 68 -38.09 4.68 -26.83
CA GLU A 68 -38.37 3.24 -26.65
C GLU A 68 -37.71 2.68 -25.37
N PRO A 69 -38.24 1.59 -24.79
CA PRO A 69 -37.81 1.05 -23.49
C PRO A 69 -36.62 0.07 -23.59
N GLN A 70 -35.79 0.01 -22.55
CA GLN A 70 -34.73 -1.00 -22.39
C GLN A 70 -35.01 -1.97 -21.24
N THR A 71 -34.78 -3.26 -21.48
CA THR A 71 -34.77 -4.34 -20.48
C THR A 71 -33.41 -4.46 -19.79
N PRO A 72 -33.34 -4.97 -18.53
CA PRO A 72 -32.12 -4.94 -17.72
C PRO A 72 -31.07 -5.99 -18.15
N PRO A 73 -29.77 -5.71 -17.97
CA PRO A 73 -28.70 -6.69 -18.14
C PRO A 73 -28.55 -7.60 -16.90
N ILE A 74 -28.12 -8.84 -17.16
CA ILE A 74 -27.80 -9.85 -16.14
C ILE A 74 -26.35 -9.63 -15.67
N SER A 75 -26.13 -9.66 -14.34
CA SER A 75 -24.80 -9.53 -13.73
C SER A 75 -23.97 -10.83 -13.86
N PRO A 76 -22.73 -10.76 -14.39
CA PRO A 76 -21.74 -11.85 -14.25
C PRO A 76 -21.04 -11.77 -12.89
N LEU A 77 -20.76 -12.92 -12.28
CA LEU A 77 -19.97 -13.00 -11.05
C LEU A 77 -18.54 -12.51 -11.29
N GLU A 78 -18.03 -11.74 -10.33
CA GLU A 78 -16.65 -11.26 -10.29
C GLU A 78 -15.69 -12.38 -9.85
N TRP A 79 -14.54 -12.46 -10.52
CA TRP A 79 -13.38 -13.26 -10.10
C TRP A 79 -12.18 -12.32 -10.00
N GLU A 80 -11.46 -12.41 -8.89
CA GLU A 80 -10.37 -11.49 -8.54
C GLU A 80 -9.15 -11.66 -9.47
N ALA A 81 -8.52 -10.54 -9.82
CA ALA A 81 -7.28 -10.56 -10.59
C ALA A 81 -6.07 -10.76 -9.66
N PRO A 82 -5.08 -11.59 -10.03
CA PRO A 82 -3.86 -11.75 -9.24
C PRO A 82 -3.01 -10.46 -9.22
N PRO A 83 -2.20 -10.24 -8.17
CA PRO A 83 -1.46 -9.01 -7.97
C PRO A 83 -0.35 -8.80 -9.00
N ILE A 84 -0.17 -7.54 -9.40
CA ILE A 84 0.95 -7.09 -10.23
C ILE A 84 2.19 -6.96 -9.33
N TRP A 85 3.25 -7.70 -9.64
CA TRP A 85 4.58 -7.49 -9.08
C TRP A 85 5.38 -6.57 -10.01
N PRO A 86 6.25 -5.68 -9.49
CA PRO A 86 7.05 -4.80 -10.32
C PRO A 86 8.15 -5.59 -11.06
N GLU A 87 8.13 -5.56 -12.39
CA GLU A 87 9.32 -5.90 -13.18
C GLU A 87 10.32 -4.74 -13.09
N GLU A 88 11.38 -4.91 -12.29
CA GLU A 88 12.75 -4.36 -12.53
C GLU A 88 13.70 -4.76 -11.38
N GLU A 89 13.99 -6.07 -11.23
CA GLU A 89 15.25 -6.47 -10.60
C GLU A 89 16.36 -6.38 -11.65
N THR A 90 17.19 -5.34 -11.52
CA THR A 90 18.40 -5.17 -12.31
C THR A 90 19.39 -6.30 -12.01
N PHE A 91 19.44 -7.31 -12.87
CA PHE A 91 20.57 -8.24 -12.89
C PHE A 91 21.86 -7.45 -13.08
N SER A 92 22.82 -7.66 -12.18
CA SER A 92 24.13 -7.04 -12.25
C SER A 92 24.81 -7.34 -13.58
N LYS A 93 25.30 -6.29 -14.26
CA LYS A 93 26.51 -6.47 -15.07
C LYS A 93 27.59 -6.98 -14.13
N ASP A 94 28.01 -8.24 -14.31
CA ASP A 94 29.37 -8.75 -14.12
C ASP A 94 29.40 -10.29 -14.25
N THR A 95 29.16 -10.78 -15.47
CA THR A 95 29.76 -12.03 -15.96
C THR A 95 30.16 -11.81 -17.41
N GLU A 96 31.46 -11.59 -17.63
CA GLU A 96 32.04 -11.48 -18.97
C GLU A 96 31.91 -12.80 -19.76
N ASP A 97 31.91 -12.63 -21.08
CA ASP A 97 32.03 -13.65 -22.14
C ASP A 97 32.43 -15.07 -21.70
N THR A 98 31.41 -15.91 -21.47
CA THR A 98 31.55 -17.37 -21.62
C THR A 98 30.38 -17.93 -22.43
N VAL A 99 30.34 -17.57 -23.72
CA VAL A 99 29.59 -18.33 -24.72
C VAL A 99 30.23 -19.71 -24.82
N VAL A 100 29.68 -20.69 -24.10
CA VAL A 100 29.98 -22.10 -24.35
C VAL A 100 29.23 -22.49 -25.62
N ASP A 101 29.92 -22.41 -26.75
CA ASP A 101 29.42 -22.85 -28.05
C ASP A 101 29.11 -24.37 -28.02
N PHE A 102 27.86 -24.70 -27.64
CA PHE A 102 27.29 -26.01 -27.92
C PHE A 102 27.01 -26.10 -29.42
N PHE A 103 28.06 -26.41 -30.19
CA PHE A 103 27.98 -26.80 -31.59
C PHE A 103 27.14 -28.08 -31.75
N PHE A 104 25.82 -27.93 -31.83
CA PHE A 104 25.01 -28.86 -32.60
C PHE A 104 25.41 -28.70 -34.06
N SER A 105 26.35 -29.52 -34.51
CA SER A 105 26.58 -29.74 -35.94
C SER A 105 25.29 -30.32 -36.51
N PRO A 106 24.55 -29.62 -37.40
CA PRO A 106 23.36 -30.17 -37.99
C PRO A 106 23.83 -31.34 -38.86
N GLN A 107 23.44 -32.55 -38.51
CA GLN A 107 23.52 -33.64 -39.48
C GLN A 107 22.63 -33.21 -40.63
N THR A 108 23.22 -33.02 -41.82
CA THR A 108 22.48 -32.62 -43.02
C THR A 108 21.54 -33.75 -43.41
N SER A 109 20.34 -33.71 -42.83
CA SER A 109 19.20 -34.56 -43.15
C SER A 109 19.00 -34.53 -44.66
N ASP A 110 18.90 -35.70 -45.30
CA ASP A 110 18.66 -35.74 -46.75
C ASP A 110 17.36 -35.01 -47.08
N ARG A 111 17.49 -33.91 -47.83
CA ARG A 111 16.38 -33.07 -48.28
C ARG A 111 15.28 -33.91 -48.94
N ASP A 112 15.66 -34.93 -49.71
CA ASP A 112 14.69 -35.71 -50.47
C ASP A 112 13.85 -36.64 -49.57
N ALA A 113 14.27 -36.91 -48.32
CA ALA A 113 13.49 -37.65 -47.33
C ALA A 113 12.20 -36.93 -46.91
N PHE A 114 12.18 -35.60 -46.89
CA PHE A 114 11.01 -34.81 -46.49
C PHE A 114 10.02 -34.55 -47.64
N ARG A 115 10.35 -34.88 -48.89
CA ARG A 115 9.44 -34.66 -50.04
C ARG A 115 8.10 -35.40 -49.92
N THR A 116 8.06 -36.46 -49.13
CA THR A 116 6.85 -37.25 -48.87
C THR A 116 6.19 -36.93 -47.53
N CYS A 117 6.76 -36.06 -46.67
CA CYS A 117 6.17 -35.77 -45.36
C CYS A 117 4.91 -34.91 -45.47
N GLU A 118 3.98 -35.08 -44.52
CA GLU A 118 2.66 -34.42 -44.59
C GLU A 118 2.77 -32.89 -44.51
N ALA A 119 3.73 -32.37 -43.74
CA ALA A 119 4.04 -30.94 -43.68
C ALA A 119 4.41 -30.36 -45.06
N PHE A 120 5.30 -31.03 -45.80
CA PHE A 120 5.70 -30.57 -47.12
C PHE A 120 4.59 -30.75 -48.17
N GLN A 121 3.81 -31.83 -48.11
CA GLN A 121 2.65 -32.01 -48.98
C GLN A 121 1.59 -30.92 -48.77
N ALA A 122 1.30 -30.58 -47.50
CA ALA A 122 0.38 -29.51 -47.14
C ALA A 122 0.91 -28.13 -47.62
N PHE A 123 2.21 -27.86 -47.47
CA PHE A 123 2.85 -26.67 -48.01
C PHE A 123 2.76 -26.60 -49.54
N SER A 124 3.21 -27.63 -50.24
CA SER A 124 3.27 -27.66 -51.71
C SER A 124 1.89 -27.52 -52.35
N LYS A 125 0.83 -28.06 -51.71
CA LYS A 125 -0.57 -27.89 -52.12
C LYS A 125 -1.13 -26.50 -51.73
N GLY A 126 -0.68 -25.95 -50.61
CA GLY A 126 -1.17 -24.69 -50.03
C GLY A 126 -0.49 -23.43 -50.56
N TYR A 127 0.74 -23.53 -51.05
CA TYR A 127 1.55 -22.43 -51.58
C TYR A 127 1.11 -22.08 -53.01
N VAL A 128 -0.05 -21.43 -53.06
CA VAL A 128 -0.75 -20.95 -54.26
C VAL A 128 -1.17 -19.48 -54.08
N LYS A 129 -1.46 -18.80 -55.19
CA LYS A 129 -1.72 -17.36 -55.24
C LYS A 129 -2.88 -16.92 -54.34
N GLU A 130 -3.90 -17.76 -54.24
CA GLU A 130 -5.11 -17.57 -53.42
C GLU A 130 -4.76 -17.45 -51.92
N ASN A 131 -3.75 -18.17 -51.46
CA ASN A 131 -3.36 -18.21 -50.04
C ASN A 131 -2.31 -17.16 -49.66
N GLN A 132 -1.69 -16.42 -50.59
CA GLN A 132 -0.64 -15.43 -50.30
C GLN A 132 -1.02 -14.36 -49.26
N LYS A 133 -2.32 -14.09 -49.09
CA LYS A 133 -2.89 -13.13 -48.12
C LYS A 133 -3.72 -13.82 -47.02
N ASN A 134 -3.82 -15.15 -47.03
CA ASN A 134 -4.67 -15.91 -46.12
C ASN A 134 -3.94 -16.18 -44.80
N TRP A 135 -3.98 -15.20 -43.89
CA TRP A 135 -3.37 -15.28 -42.56
C TRP A 135 -3.78 -16.54 -41.79
N LYS A 136 -5.09 -16.87 -41.82
CA LYS A 136 -5.63 -18.02 -41.08
C LYS A 136 -5.03 -19.34 -41.57
N PHE A 137 -4.95 -19.54 -42.89
CA PHE A 137 -4.32 -20.73 -43.47
C PHE A 137 -2.85 -20.88 -43.04
N TRP A 138 -2.06 -19.80 -43.13
CA TRP A 138 -0.65 -19.86 -42.75
C TRP A 138 -0.44 -20.08 -41.24
N MET A 139 -1.28 -19.50 -40.38
CA MET A 139 -1.27 -19.78 -38.95
C MET A 139 -1.69 -21.23 -38.62
N GLU A 140 -2.72 -21.75 -39.28
CA GLU A 140 -3.15 -23.15 -39.11
C GLU A 140 -2.11 -24.15 -39.62
N TYR A 141 -1.29 -23.75 -40.59
CA TYR A 141 -0.14 -24.51 -41.08
C TYR A 141 1.04 -24.48 -40.09
N VAL A 142 1.55 -23.30 -39.68
CA VAL A 142 2.71 -23.25 -38.75
C VAL A 142 2.39 -23.73 -37.33
N THR A 143 1.11 -23.91 -36.99
CA THR A 143 0.65 -24.54 -35.74
C THR A 143 0.18 -25.99 -35.95
N SER A 144 0.50 -26.64 -37.07
CA SER A 144 0.25 -28.08 -37.25
C SER A 144 1.32 -28.94 -36.56
N PRO A 145 0.95 -30.08 -35.96
CA PRO A 145 1.93 -31.03 -35.41
C PRO A 145 3.00 -31.42 -36.44
N ASP A 146 2.58 -31.63 -37.69
CA ASP A 146 3.45 -32.05 -38.78
C ASP A 146 4.53 -31.00 -39.07
N PHE A 147 4.16 -29.72 -39.11
CA PHE A 147 5.11 -28.62 -39.30
C PHE A 147 6.02 -28.49 -38.07
N LEU A 148 5.46 -28.46 -36.86
CA LEU A 148 6.23 -28.27 -35.63
C LEU A 148 7.33 -29.34 -35.47
N THR A 149 7.02 -30.60 -35.81
CA THR A 149 7.94 -31.74 -35.76
C THR A 149 9.17 -31.56 -36.65
N VAL A 150 9.03 -31.01 -37.86
CA VAL A 150 10.13 -30.87 -38.84
C VAL A 150 10.64 -29.43 -39.00
N SER A 151 10.08 -28.47 -38.29
CA SER A 151 10.35 -27.03 -38.46
C SER A 151 11.81 -26.63 -38.25
N GLN A 152 12.59 -27.40 -37.47
CA GLN A 152 13.99 -27.13 -37.19
C GLN A 152 14.95 -27.89 -38.11
N GLU A 153 14.44 -28.79 -38.96
CA GLU A 153 15.26 -29.59 -39.86
C GLU A 153 15.71 -28.75 -41.06
N GLU A 154 17.03 -28.62 -41.23
CA GLU A 154 17.63 -27.83 -42.33
C GLU A 154 17.20 -28.38 -43.70
N GLY A 155 17.12 -29.70 -43.86
CA GLY A 155 16.65 -30.34 -45.11
C GLY A 155 15.18 -30.05 -45.44
N PHE A 156 14.33 -29.86 -44.42
CA PHE A 156 12.95 -29.42 -44.62
C PHE A 156 12.89 -27.94 -45.02
N CYS A 157 13.65 -27.08 -44.35
CA CYS A 157 13.73 -25.65 -44.71
C CYS A 157 14.28 -25.44 -46.13
N ALA A 158 15.23 -26.25 -46.57
CA ALA A 158 15.76 -26.26 -47.94
C ALA A 158 14.69 -26.59 -48.99
N LEU A 159 13.77 -27.52 -48.71
CA LEU A 159 12.62 -27.80 -49.60
C LEU A 159 11.65 -26.63 -49.71
N LEU A 160 11.42 -25.90 -48.60
CA LEU A 160 10.57 -24.70 -48.63
C LEU A 160 11.20 -23.63 -49.52
N LEU A 161 12.51 -23.39 -49.37
CA LEU A 161 13.28 -22.47 -50.21
C LEU A 161 13.21 -22.85 -51.70
N GLU A 162 13.53 -24.10 -52.03
CA GLU A 162 13.46 -24.65 -53.40
C GLU A 162 12.08 -24.42 -54.03
N THR A 163 11.00 -24.78 -53.31
CA THR A 163 9.62 -24.64 -53.80
C THR A 163 9.21 -23.17 -53.99
N VAL A 164 9.70 -22.26 -53.13
CA VAL A 164 9.46 -20.82 -53.23
C VAL A 164 10.21 -20.23 -54.44
N GLN A 165 11.45 -20.67 -54.68
CA GLN A 165 12.28 -20.27 -55.83
C GLN A 165 11.67 -20.78 -57.15
N GLU A 166 11.36 -22.07 -57.26
CA GLU A 166 10.72 -22.69 -58.44
C GLU A 166 9.42 -21.98 -58.85
N ARG A 167 8.65 -21.50 -57.87
CA ARG A 167 7.35 -20.85 -58.11
C ARG A 167 7.41 -19.34 -58.07
N GLN A 168 8.58 -18.71 -57.93
CA GLN A 168 8.71 -17.27 -57.66
C GLN A 168 8.00 -16.40 -58.71
N GLU A 169 8.04 -16.77 -59.99
CA GLU A 169 7.37 -16.04 -61.08
C GLU A 169 5.83 -16.13 -61.03
N THR A 170 5.27 -17.22 -60.49
CA THR A 170 3.82 -17.49 -60.47
C THR A 170 3.17 -17.19 -59.13
N CYS A 171 3.91 -17.40 -58.04
CA CYS A 171 3.48 -17.25 -56.65
C CYS A 171 4.67 -16.77 -55.77
N PRO A 172 5.03 -15.47 -55.82
CA PRO A 172 6.06 -14.90 -54.95
C PRO A 172 5.67 -14.97 -53.45
N PRO A 173 6.64 -14.91 -52.52
CA PRO A 173 6.39 -15.01 -51.08
C PRO A 173 5.48 -13.87 -50.59
N GLY A 174 4.26 -14.25 -50.21
CA GLY A 174 3.21 -13.32 -49.77
C GLY A 174 3.42 -12.81 -48.32
N PRO A 175 2.93 -11.60 -47.97
CA PRO A 175 3.17 -11.00 -46.67
C PRO A 175 2.57 -11.81 -45.50
N ALA A 176 1.50 -12.57 -45.72
CA ALA A 176 0.92 -13.44 -44.69
C ALA A 176 1.83 -14.64 -44.37
N PHE A 177 2.47 -15.23 -45.39
CA PHE A 177 3.42 -16.32 -45.24
C PHE A 177 4.70 -15.86 -44.54
N VAL A 178 5.28 -14.73 -44.98
CA VAL A 178 6.47 -14.14 -44.33
C VAL A 178 6.17 -13.80 -42.86
N LYS A 179 5.01 -13.17 -42.57
CA LYS A 179 4.56 -12.94 -41.18
C LYS A 179 4.43 -14.23 -40.38
N SER A 180 3.95 -15.33 -40.97
CA SER A 180 3.83 -16.60 -40.23
C SER A 180 5.18 -17.18 -39.81
N LEU A 181 6.22 -17.02 -40.63
CA LEU A 181 7.58 -17.46 -40.29
C LEU A 181 8.19 -16.59 -39.19
N PHE A 182 8.07 -15.25 -39.29
CA PHE A 182 8.48 -14.33 -38.22
C PHE A 182 7.78 -14.61 -36.87
N THR A 183 6.51 -15.02 -36.94
CA THR A 183 5.71 -15.39 -35.77
C THR A 183 6.16 -16.74 -35.19
N ALA A 184 6.34 -17.76 -36.03
CA ALA A 184 6.65 -19.13 -35.62
C ALA A 184 8.08 -19.33 -35.12
N TYR A 185 9.06 -18.62 -35.67
CA TYR A 185 10.47 -18.68 -35.25
C TYR A 185 10.88 -17.51 -34.32
N CYS A 186 9.89 -16.72 -33.86
CA CYS A 186 10.09 -15.58 -32.94
C CYS A 186 11.18 -14.59 -33.40
N LEU A 187 11.19 -14.26 -34.70
CA LEU A 187 12.32 -13.57 -35.34
C LEU A 187 12.32 -12.05 -35.12
N SER A 188 13.52 -11.49 -34.94
CA SER A 188 13.84 -10.09 -35.17
C SER A 188 14.78 -9.94 -36.37
N GLU A 189 14.47 -8.98 -37.26
CA GLU A 189 15.32 -8.60 -38.41
C GLU A 189 16.28 -7.48 -37.99
N PHE A 190 17.55 -7.62 -38.34
CA PHE A 190 18.59 -6.60 -38.16
C PHE A 190 19.44 -6.51 -39.44
N ARG A 191 20.40 -5.56 -39.45
CA ARG A 191 21.40 -5.47 -40.52
C ARG A 191 22.79 -5.71 -39.94
N ASP A 192 23.60 -6.45 -40.68
CA ASP A 192 25.04 -6.58 -40.41
C ASP A 192 25.82 -5.35 -40.89
N ASP A 193 27.12 -5.34 -40.65
CA ASP A 193 28.04 -4.27 -41.09
C ASP A 193 28.11 -4.13 -42.63
N GLN A 194 27.68 -5.14 -43.37
CA GLN A 194 27.57 -5.15 -44.83
C GLN A 194 26.19 -4.72 -45.34
N TRP A 195 25.31 -4.25 -44.45
CA TRP A 195 23.91 -3.87 -44.70
C TRP A 195 23.02 -5.00 -45.21
N GLN A 196 23.45 -6.26 -45.13
CA GLN A 196 22.65 -7.43 -45.46
C GLN A 196 21.56 -7.65 -44.40
N ARG A 197 20.45 -8.27 -44.78
CA ARG A 197 19.33 -8.56 -43.87
C ARG A 197 19.62 -9.84 -43.13
N CYS A 198 19.83 -9.74 -41.82
CA CYS A 198 20.08 -10.87 -40.93
C CYS A 198 18.89 -11.08 -39.99
N PHE A 199 18.70 -12.32 -39.55
CA PHE A 199 17.58 -12.71 -38.69
C PHE A 199 18.11 -13.45 -37.47
N ARG A 200 17.63 -13.08 -36.29
CA ARG A 200 17.87 -13.80 -35.04
C ARG A 200 16.55 -14.13 -34.38
N THR A 201 16.52 -15.17 -33.57
CA THR A 201 15.35 -15.48 -32.75
C THR A 201 15.43 -14.78 -31.39
N ASN A 202 14.26 -14.47 -30.84
CA ASN A 202 14.11 -14.01 -29.46
C ASN A 202 13.72 -15.16 -28.50
N ALA A 203 13.64 -16.40 -28.98
CA ALA A 203 13.28 -17.58 -28.19
C ALA A 203 14.53 -18.33 -27.69
N ALA A 204 14.57 -18.65 -26.40
CA ALA A 204 15.63 -19.48 -25.82
C ALA A 204 15.61 -20.90 -26.39
N GLY A 205 16.79 -21.49 -26.63
CA GLY A 205 16.95 -22.85 -27.17
C GLY A 205 16.60 -23.01 -28.65
N LEU A 206 16.19 -21.95 -29.35
CA LEU A 206 15.85 -22.00 -30.77
C LEU A 206 17.03 -21.52 -31.64
N THR A 207 17.24 -22.14 -32.79
CA THR A 207 18.16 -21.67 -33.83
C THR A 207 17.37 -21.31 -35.10
N VAL A 208 17.96 -20.51 -35.99
CA VAL A 208 17.33 -20.13 -37.26
C VAL A 208 18.00 -20.94 -38.38
N PRO A 209 17.28 -21.86 -39.06
CA PRO A 209 17.84 -22.62 -40.19
C PRO A 209 18.40 -21.72 -41.29
N ASN A 210 19.47 -22.16 -41.95
CA ASN A 210 20.19 -21.35 -42.96
C ASN A 210 19.32 -21.13 -44.20
N ALA A 211 18.69 -22.19 -44.72
CA ALA A 211 17.76 -22.10 -45.84
C ALA A 211 16.52 -21.25 -45.53
N LEU A 212 16.08 -21.19 -44.27
CA LEU A 212 15.01 -20.28 -43.85
C LEU A 212 15.49 -18.81 -43.87
N SER A 213 16.73 -18.55 -43.43
CA SER A 213 17.34 -17.22 -43.48
C SER A 213 17.49 -16.73 -44.93
N GLU A 214 17.93 -17.60 -45.85
CA GLU A 214 18.02 -17.31 -47.29
C GLU A 214 16.63 -17.01 -47.89
N LEU A 215 15.61 -17.82 -47.54
CA LEU A 215 14.22 -17.60 -47.95
C LEU A 215 13.75 -16.20 -47.52
N LEU A 216 13.94 -15.84 -46.25
CA LEU A 216 13.52 -14.54 -45.70
C LEU A 216 14.33 -13.36 -46.26
N ALA A 217 15.60 -13.55 -46.59
CA ALA A 217 16.44 -12.55 -47.26
C ALA A 217 15.92 -12.25 -48.68
N SER A 218 15.51 -13.28 -49.42
CA SER A 218 14.92 -13.15 -50.77
C SER A 218 13.49 -12.59 -50.78
N ALA A 219 12.77 -12.70 -49.67
CA ALA A 219 11.41 -12.20 -49.50
C ALA A 219 11.37 -10.67 -49.30
N PRO A 220 10.26 -9.98 -49.64
CA PRO A 220 10.12 -8.55 -49.38
C PRO A 220 10.24 -8.24 -47.87
N PRO A 221 10.79 -7.06 -47.49
CA PRO A 221 11.01 -6.71 -46.09
C PRO A 221 9.71 -6.71 -45.29
N GLN A 222 9.80 -7.24 -44.07
CA GLN A 222 8.65 -7.46 -43.20
C GLN A 222 8.08 -6.11 -42.73
N LYS A 223 6.75 -5.98 -42.76
CA LYS A 223 6.03 -4.90 -42.10
C LYS A 223 5.58 -5.37 -40.73
N GLN A 224 5.74 -4.51 -39.73
CA GLN A 224 5.45 -4.74 -38.31
C GLN A 224 4.28 -5.72 -38.06
N LEU A 225 4.51 -6.65 -37.13
CA LEU A 225 3.49 -7.57 -36.65
C LEU A 225 2.29 -6.78 -36.08
N THR A 226 1.10 -7.37 -36.13
CA THR A 226 -0.16 -6.69 -35.79
C THR A 226 -1.08 -7.62 -35.01
N GLY A 227 -1.59 -7.19 -33.85
CA GLY A 227 -2.68 -7.87 -33.14
C GLY A 227 -2.45 -9.36 -32.92
N ASN A 228 -3.23 -10.18 -33.64
CA ASN A 228 -3.13 -11.64 -33.59
C ASN A 228 -1.72 -12.17 -33.89
N ASP A 229 -0.90 -11.48 -34.69
CA ASP A 229 0.49 -11.86 -34.93
C ASP A 229 1.32 -11.83 -33.63
N TYR A 230 1.19 -10.78 -32.81
CA TYR A 230 1.89 -10.68 -31.53
C TYR A 230 1.35 -11.67 -30.51
N ALA A 231 0.02 -11.87 -30.45
CA ALA A 231 -0.59 -12.86 -29.57
C ALA A 231 -0.16 -14.31 -29.91
N MET A 232 0.07 -14.59 -31.20
CA MET A 232 0.64 -15.86 -31.66
C MET A 232 2.15 -15.94 -31.41
N GLN A 233 2.92 -14.87 -31.61
CA GLN A 233 4.36 -14.86 -31.31
C GLN A 233 4.63 -15.07 -29.82
N ALA A 234 3.82 -14.45 -28.94
CA ALA A 234 3.84 -14.73 -27.51
C ALA A 234 3.51 -16.20 -27.18
N ALA A 235 2.60 -16.83 -27.93
CA ALA A 235 2.31 -18.27 -27.78
C ALA A 235 3.50 -19.16 -28.20
N PHE A 236 4.22 -18.81 -29.28
CA PHE A 236 5.45 -19.49 -29.69
C PHE A 236 6.60 -19.28 -28.69
N LEU A 237 6.79 -18.08 -28.14
CA LEU A 237 7.77 -17.82 -27.10
C LEU A 237 7.54 -18.72 -25.87
N ASN A 238 6.30 -18.84 -25.39
CA ASN A 238 5.98 -19.75 -24.28
C ASN A 238 6.25 -21.22 -24.66
N TYR A 239 5.94 -21.63 -25.89
CA TYR A 239 6.19 -23.00 -26.38
C TYR A 239 7.69 -23.36 -26.37
N TYR A 240 8.56 -22.49 -26.90
CA TYR A 240 10.01 -22.73 -26.89
C TYR A 240 10.61 -22.62 -25.50
N HIS A 241 10.10 -21.72 -24.65
CA HIS A 241 10.51 -21.66 -23.25
C HIS A 241 10.25 -22.99 -22.53
N LEU A 242 9.03 -23.53 -22.61
CA LEU A 242 8.72 -24.84 -22.02
C LEU A 242 9.56 -25.97 -22.63
N ARG A 243 9.84 -25.93 -23.94
CA ARG A 243 10.74 -26.89 -24.60
C ARG A 243 12.18 -26.82 -24.08
N SER A 244 12.72 -25.61 -23.87
CA SER A 244 14.06 -25.42 -23.31
C SER A 244 14.20 -25.94 -21.86
N ILE A 245 13.10 -25.98 -21.10
CA ILE A 245 13.05 -26.59 -19.77
C ILE A 245 13.07 -28.13 -19.89
N ASP A 246 12.25 -28.70 -20.78
CA ASP A 246 12.15 -30.14 -21.04
C ASP A 246 13.48 -30.74 -21.56
N GLU A 247 14.17 -30.02 -22.44
CA GLU A 247 15.48 -30.40 -23.02
C GLU A 247 16.67 -30.08 -22.10
N GLY A 248 16.46 -29.28 -21.04
CA GLY A 248 17.51 -28.72 -20.19
C GLY A 248 17.50 -29.23 -18.75
N ILE A 249 17.14 -28.36 -17.80
CA ILE A 249 17.22 -28.62 -16.34
C ILE A 249 16.09 -29.57 -15.88
N GLY A 250 15.02 -29.72 -16.68
CA GLY A 250 13.88 -30.59 -16.39
C GLY A 250 12.86 -29.98 -15.43
N TRP A 251 11.85 -30.80 -15.06
CA TRP A 251 10.67 -30.39 -14.31
C TRP A 251 10.88 -30.34 -12.79
N ASN A 252 11.84 -29.54 -12.34
CA ASN A 252 12.01 -29.16 -10.94
C ASN A 252 10.99 -28.06 -10.54
N ASP A 253 11.04 -27.60 -9.29
CA ASP A 253 10.15 -26.54 -8.76
C ASP A 253 10.13 -25.24 -9.58
N GLN A 254 11.23 -24.87 -10.23
CA GLN A 254 11.30 -23.70 -11.11
C GLN A 254 10.64 -23.99 -12.47
N GLY A 255 10.87 -25.17 -13.03
CA GLY A 255 10.22 -25.64 -14.26
C GLY A 255 8.71 -25.80 -14.11
N LEU A 256 8.24 -26.29 -12.96
CA LEU A 256 6.81 -26.42 -12.65
C LEU A 256 6.13 -25.04 -12.48
N HIS A 257 6.78 -24.08 -11.82
CA HIS A 257 6.30 -22.69 -11.70
C HIS A 257 6.26 -22.00 -13.08
N ALA A 258 7.27 -22.21 -13.93
CA ALA A 258 7.28 -21.72 -15.31
C ALA A 258 6.13 -22.34 -16.14
N LEU A 259 5.82 -23.62 -15.95
CA LEU A 259 4.66 -24.28 -16.56
C LEU A 259 3.34 -23.66 -16.10
N GLN A 260 3.13 -23.50 -14.80
CA GLN A 260 1.93 -22.86 -14.23
C GLN A 260 1.73 -21.45 -14.82
N ASN A 261 2.77 -20.60 -14.79
CA ASN A 261 2.75 -19.25 -15.38
C ASN A 261 2.39 -19.23 -16.87
N VAL A 262 2.86 -20.20 -17.66
CA VAL A 262 2.48 -20.32 -19.08
C VAL A 262 1.00 -20.71 -19.21
N LEU A 263 0.53 -21.67 -18.41
CA LEU A 263 -0.86 -22.14 -18.45
C LEU A 263 -1.86 -21.03 -18.07
N ASP A 264 -1.57 -20.24 -17.04
CA ASP A 264 -2.44 -19.13 -16.62
C ASP A 264 -2.64 -18.08 -17.74
N ARG A 265 -1.59 -17.82 -18.53
CA ARG A 265 -1.65 -16.96 -19.72
C ARG A 265 -2.57 -17.52 -20.83
N PHE A 266 -2.85 -18.83 -20.83
CA PHE A 266 -3.82 -19.49 -21.72
C PHE A 266 -5.21 -19.71 -21.05
N SER A 267 -5.50 -19.02 -19.95
CA SER A 267 -6.86 -18.95 -19.37
C SER A 267 -7.89 -18.39 -20.37
N SER A 268 -9.13 -18.86 -20.28
CA SER A 268 -10.20 -18.53 -21.22
C SER A 268 -10.59 -17.05 -21.27
N ALA A 269 -10.26 -16.28 -20.22
CA ALA A 269 -10.41 -14.82 -20.17
C ALA A 269 -9.45 -14.08 -21.12
N TYR A 270 -8.26 -14.65 -21.36
CA TYR A 270 -7.22 -14.06 -22.20
C TYR A 270 -7.27 -14.52 -23.66
N ILE A 271 -8.01 -15.60 -23.96
CA ILE A 271 -8.15 -16.15 -25.32
C ILE A 271 -9.19 -15.35 -26.13
N LYS A 272 -8.73 -14.68 -27.19
CA LYS A 272 -9.53 -13.81 -28.07
C LYS A 272 -9.29 -14.15 -29.54
N ASP A 273 -10.37 -14.21 -30.33
CA ASP A 273 -10.30 -14.44 -31.80
C ASP A 273 -9.69 -13.25 -32.56
N ASN A 274 -9.82 -12.04 -31.98
CA ASN A 274 -9.26 -10.82 -32.52
C ASN A 274 -8.62 -10.00 -31.39
N CYS A 275 -7.30 -9.90 -31.40
CA CYS A 275 -6.48 -9.09 -30.51
C CYS A 275 -6.29 -7.71 -31.16
N PRO A 276 -6.91 -6.64 -30.64
CA PRO A 276 -6.98 -5.35 -31.32
C PRO A 276 -5.71 -4.49 -31.20
N ASP A 277 -4.78 -4.87 -30.31
CA ASP A 277 -3.60 -4.05 -30.00
C ASP A 277 -2.54 -4.10 -31.14
N ARG A 278 -1.83 -3.00 -31.33
CA ARG A 278 -0.68 -2.91 -32.24
C ARG A 278 0.66 -3.19 -31.54
N ARG A 279 0.64 -3.52 -30.25
CA ARG A 279 1.81 -3.92 -29.44
C ARG A 279 1.63 -5.33 -28.88
N MET A 280 2.72 -5.89 -28.38
CA MET A 280 2.67 -7.15 -27.63
C MET A 280 2.02 -6.88 -26.27
N THR A 281 0.85 -7.46 -26.04
CA THR A 281 0.22 -7.49 -24.71
C THR A 281 0.67 -8.76 -24.00
N GLU A 282 1.10 -8.65 -22.75
CA GLU A 282 1.66 -9.78 -21.99
C GLU A 282 0.70 -10.97 -21.90
N THR A 283 -0.59 -10.70 -21.67
CA THR A 283 -1.61 -11.71 -21.33
C THR A 283 -2.39 -12.24 -22.53
N ALA A 284 -2.72 -11.44 -23.55
CA ALA A 284 -3.65 -11.88 -24.59
C ALA A 284 -3.12 -13.05 -25.44
N ARG A 285 -3.97 -14.04 -25.70
CA ARG A 285 -3.64 -15.21 -26.55
C ARG A 285 -4.72 -15.42 -27.62
N HIS A 286 -4.32 -16.05 -28.72
CA HIS A 286 -5.23 -16.44 -29.80
C HIS A 286 -5.51 -17.95 -29.73
N PRO A 287 -6.72 -18.46 -30.05
CA PRO A 287 -7.07 -19.87 -29.89
C PRO A 287 -6.12 -20.87 -30.57
N LEU A 288 -5.53 -20.51 -31.72
CA LEU A 288 -4.54 -21.36 -32.40
C LEU A 288 -3.27 -21.60 -31.56
N GLY A 289 -2.95 -20.73 -30.59
CA GLY A 289 -1.85 -20.94 -29.65
C GLY A 289 -2.04 -22.19 -28.77
N LEU A 290 -3.28 -22.60 -28.50
CA LEU A 290 -3.56 -23.86 -27.78
C LEU A 290 -3.09 -25.10 -28.57
N ARG A 291 -2.92 -25.01 -29.89
CA ARG A 291 -2.35 -26.11 -30.69
C ARG A 291 -0.87 -26.33 -30.36
N LEU A 292 -0.13 -25.27 -30.05
CA LEU A 292 1.25 -25.35 -29.58
C LEU A 292 1.33 -26.03 -28.21
N LEU A 293 0.43 -25.65 -27.29
CA LEU A 293 0.32 -26.26 -25.96
C LEU A 293 -0.06 -27.75 -26.05
N ASN A 294 -1.05 -28.09 -26.89
CA ASN A 294 -1.44 -29.49 -27.13
C ASN A 294 -0.29 -30.30 -27.76
N HIS A 295 0.45 -29.74 -28.72
CA HIS A 295 1.61 -30.38 -29.30
C HIS A 295 2.68 -30.66 -28.24
N PHE A 296 3.00 -29.65 -27.43
CA PHE A 296 3.96 -29.76 -26.34
C PHE A 296 3.60 -30.89 -25.36
N PHE A 297 2.36 -30.91 -24.85
CA PHE A 297 1.88 -31.97 -23.94
C PHE A 297 1.81 -33.37 -24.60
N ALA A 298 1.80 -33.44 -25.93
CA ALA A 298 1.84 -34.70 -26.66
C ALA A 298 3.27 -35.24 -26.86
N THR A 299 4.29 -34.37 -26.93
CA THR A 299 5.68 -34.76 -27.28
C THR A 299 6.70 -34.66 -26.14
N ALA A 300 6.49 -33.76 -25.18
CA ALA A 300 7.45 -33.45 -24.11
C ALA A 300 7.56 -34.55 -23.04
N HIS A 301 8.69 -34.56 -22.31
CA HIS A 301 9.05 -35.54 -21.28
C HIS A 301 8.53 -35.13 -19.90
N LEU A 302 7.20 -34.92 -19.82
CA LEU A 302 6.51 -34.37 -18.66
C LEU A 302 6.37 -35.36 -17.49
N THR A 303 6.52 -34.87 -16.26
CA THR A 303 6.22 -35.63 -15.03
C THR A 303 4.72 -35.70 -14.75
N GLN A 304 4.30 -36.57 -13.82
CA GLN A 304 2.90 -36.62 -13.37
C GLN A 304 2.40 -35.25 -12.89
N THR A 305 3.20 -34.53 -12.12
CA THR A 305 2.89 -33.19 -11.60
C THR A 305 2.57 -32.19 -12.71
N CYS A 306 3.29 -32.22 -13.85
CA CYS A 306 3.01 -31.36 -15.00
C CYS A 306 1.59 -31.58 -15.57
N TYR A 307 1.12 -32.83 -15.62
CA TYR A 307 -0.24 -33.15 -16.06
C TYR A 307 -1.28 -32.76 -15.01
N GLU A 308 -0.99 -32.91 -13.72
CA GLU A 308 -1.86 -32.49 -12.61
C GLU A 308 -2.05 -30.96 -12.57
N ILE A 309 -0.98 -30.19 -12.77
CA ILE A 309 -1.00 -28.73 -12.92
C ILE A 309 -1.97 -28.35 -14.05
N ALA A 310 -1.75 -28.86 -15.28
CA ALA A 310 -2.63 -28.57 -16.42
C ALA A 310 -4.09 -29.01 -16.21
N TRP A 311 -4.31 -30.13 -15.50
CA TRP A 311 -5.63 -30.64 -15.16
C TRP A 311 -6.38 -29.71 -14.21
N ASN A 312 -5.69 -29.17 -13.21
CA ASN A 312 -6.24 -28.29 -12.19
C ASN A 312 -6.49 -26.87 -12.72
N THR A 313 -5.51 -26.26 -13.41
CA THR A 313 -5.57 -24.86 -13.88
C THR A 313 -6.75 -24.58 -14.80
N TYR A 314 -7.14 -25.55 -15.65
CA TYR A 314 -8.32 -25.41 -16.53
C TYR A 314 -9.56 -26.20 -16.05
N GLY A 315 -9.49 -26.87 -14.90
CA GLY A 315 -10.58 -27.71 -14.39
C GLY A 315 -11.00 -28.82 -15.36
N LEU A 316 -10.04 -29.50 -15.99
CA LEU A 316 -10.27 -30.41 -17.13
C LEU A 316 -11.23 -31.58 -16.83
N GLN A 317 -11.45 -31.91 -15.55
CA GLN A 317 -12.50 -32.85 -15.13
C GLN A 317 -13.91 -32.43 -15.58
N GLN A 318 -14.23 -31.14 -15.53
CA GLN A 318 -15.55 -30.57 -15.87
C GLN A 318 -15.67 -30.16 -17.35
N VAL A 319 -14.57 -30.20 -18.09
CA VAL A 319 -14.52 -29.92 -19.53
C VAL A 319 -15.15 -31.09 -20.29
N LEU A 320 -16.46 -31.00 -20.51
CA LEU A 320 -17.27 -32.04 -21.17
C LEU A 320 -18.05 -31.50 -22.39
N MET A 321 -18.58 -30.28 -22.32
CA MET A 321 -19.36 -29.64 -23.39
C MET A 321 -19.16 -28.11 -23.40
N GLY A 322 -19.57 -27.45 -24.50
CA GLY A 322 -19.54 -25.99 -24.62
C GLY A 322 -18.17 -25.41 -25.03
N ARG A 323 -17.96 -24.11 -24.78
CA ARG A 323 -16.74 -23.37 -25.21
C ARG A 323 -15.46 -23.94 -24.58
N SER A 324 -15.50 -24.39 -23.34
CA SER A 324 -14.34 -25.02 -22.67
C SER A 324 -13.93 -26.33 -23.35
N GLN A 325 -14.89 -27.15 -23.81
CA GLN A 325 -14.61 -28.38 -24.58
C GLN A 325 -13.94 -28.08 -25.93
N ILE A 326 -14.31 -26.97 -26.58
CA ILE A 326 -13.69 -26.53 -27.85
C ILE A 326 -12.25 -26.08 -27.64
N LEU A 327 -11.95 -25.41 -26.52
CA LEU A 327 -10.60 -24.92 -26.21
C LEU A 327 -9.68 -26.03 -25.66
N TYR A 328 -10.12 -26.73 -24.61
CA TYR A 328 -9.26 -27.61 -23.81
C TYR A 328 -9.55 -29.11 -23.97
N GLY A 329 -10.50 -29.50 -24.84
CA GLY A 329 -10.91 -30.90 -25.02
C GLY A 329 -9.77 -31.83 -25.47
N THR A 330 -8.87 -31.35 -26.33
CA THR A 330 -7.68 -32.11 -26.75
C THR A 330 -6.66 -32.27 -25.62
N LEU A 331 -6.37 -31.19 -24.87
CA LEU A 331 -5.48 -31.25 -23.70
C LEU A 331 -6.00 -32.24 -22.66
N ARG A 332 -7.32 -32.24 -22.42
CA ARG A 332 -7.99 -33.21 -21.54
C ARG A 332 -7.78 -34.67 -21.99
N GLN A 333 -7.85 -34.94 -23.30
CA GLN A 333 -7.57 -36.29 -23.84
C GLN A 333 -6.11 -36.68 -23.59
N LEU A 334 -5.16 -35.80 -23.93
CA LEU A 334 -3.73 -36.03 -23.72
C LEU A 334 -3.40 -36.29 -22.24
N CYS A 335 -3.94 -35.49 -21.31
CA CYS A 335 -3.76 -35.71 -19.87
C CYS A 335 -4.29 -37.07 -19.41
N LEU A 336 -5.44 -37.52 -19.92
CA LEU A 336 -6.02 -38.83 -19.57
C LEU A 336 -5.29 -40.02 -20.20
N GLU A 337 -4.77 -39.86 -21.42
CA GLU A 337 -3.98 -40.87 -22.12
C GLU A 337 -2.61 -41.07 -21.48
N ARG A 338 -1.97 -39.96 -21.05
CA ARG A 338 -0.64 -39.97 -20.42
C ARG A 338 -0.70 -40.25 -18.91
N CYS A 339 -1.72 -39.77 -18.22
CA CYS A 339 -1.94 -40.00 -16.78
C CYS A 339 -3.38 -40.44 -16.47
N PRO A 340 -3.72 -41.73 -16.64
CA PRO A 340 -5.07 -42.25 -16.39
C PRO A 340 -5.58 -42.06 -14.95
N ALA A 341 -4.68 -41.88 -13.98
CA ALA A 341 -5.03 -41.64 -12.57
C ALA A 341 -5.89 -40.37 -12.37
N LEU A 342 -5.72 -39.36 -13.23
CA LEU A 342 -6.51 -38.11 -13.22
C LEU A 342 -8.02 -38.34 -13.42
N ALA A 343 -8.42 -39.47 -14.01
CA ALA A 343 -9.84 -39.82 -14.18
C ALA A 343 -10.53 -40.19 -12.85
N ALA A 344 -9.77 -40.75 -11.90
CA ALA A 344 -10.27 -41.23 -10.61
C ALA A 344 -10.00 -40.23 -9.47
N GLY A 345 -8.97 -39.40 -9.60
CA GLY A 345 -8.64 -38.35 -8.64
C GLY A 345 -9.76 -37.32 -8.51
N LYS A 346 -10.23 -37.11 -7.28
CA LYS A 346 -10.82 -35.81 -6.92
C LYS A 346 -9.67 -34.81 -6.79
N GLN A 347 -9.85 -33.58 -7.26
CA GLN A 347 -8.93 -32.49 -6.93
C GLN A 347 -8.88 -32.37 -5.40
N GLU A 348 -7.73 -32.68 -4.80
CA GLU A 348 -7.55 -32.45 -3.37
C GLU A 348 -7.53 -30.95 -3.12
N ARG A 349 -8.43 -30.49 -2.26
CA ARG A 349 -8.52 -29.11 -1.79
C ARG A 349 -8.41 -29.15 -0.29
N PHE A 350 -7.68 -28.21 0.29
CA PHE A 350 -7.36 -28.20 1.72
C PHE A 350 -7.97 -27.00 2.47
N PRO A 351 -9.26 -26.61 2.25
CA PRO A 351 -9.82 -25.40 2.86
C PRO A 351 -9.88 -25.49 4.39
N GLU A 352 -10.06 -26.68 4.97
CA GLU A 352 -10.02 -26.90 6.42
C GLU A 352 -8.58 -26.89 6.99
N VAL A 353 -7.55 -27.00 6.14
CA VAL A 353 -6.15 -26.76 6.53
C VAL A 353 -5.87 -25.27 6.48
N THR A 354 -6.24 -24.57 5.41
CA THR A 354 -6.12 -23.10 5.30
C THR A 354 -6.86 -22.38 6.42
N LYS A 355 -8.08 -22.80 6.73
CA LYS A 355 -8.91 -22.25 7.82
C LYS A 355 -8.31 -22.51 9.19
N ALA A 356 -7.79 -23.72 9.45
CA ALA A 356 -7.13 -24.02 10.73
C ALA A 356 -5.79 -23.31 10.87
N TYR A 357 -5.03 -23.17 9.77
CA TYR A 357 -3.83 -22.36 9.70
C TYR A 357 -4.11 -20.89 10.05
N ASN A 358 -5.12 -20.25 9.44
CA ASN A 358 -5.46 -18.84 9.73
C ASN A 358 -5.79 -18.62 11.21
N LEU A 359 -6.42 -19.59 11.88
CA LEU A 359 -6.72 -19.52 13.32
C LEU A 359 -5.47 -19.67 14.23
N LEU A 360 -4.40 -20.31 13.75
CA LEU A 360 -3.24 -20.73 14.56
C LEU A 360 -1.93 -20.00 14.22
N ALA A 361 -1.83 -19.32 13.08
CA ALA A 361 -0.57 -18.81 12.54
C ALA A 361 0.06 -17.63 13.30
N TYR A 362 -0.70 -17.00 14.21
CA TYR A 362 -0.36 -15.70 14.81
C TYR A 362 -0.34 -15.66 16.36
N GLU A 363 -0.96 -16.61 17.07
CA GLU A 363 -1.05 -16.57 18.54
C GLU A 363 -0.15 -17.64 19.20
N GLU A 364 0.59 -17.21 20.23
CA GLU A 364 1.58 -18.04 20.93
C GLU A 364 0.96 -19.05 21.93
N LYS A 365 -0.35 -18.96 22.17
CA LYS A 365 -1.02 -19.57 23.32
C LYS A 365 -1.43 -21.04 23.15
N HIS A 366 -1.29 -21.61 21.95
CA HIS A 366 -1.84 -22.93 21.63
C HIS A 366 -0.81 -23.88 20.95
N PRO A 367 0.33 -24.23 21.60
CA PRO A 367 1.28 -25.21 21.05
C PRO A 367 0.62 -26.56 20.71
N ASP A 368 -0.26 -27.06 21.59
CA ASP A 368 -0.98 -28.32 21.42
C ASP A 368 -1.89 -28.31 20.17
N GLU A 369 -2.47 -27.16 19.81
CA GLU A 369 -3.34 -27.04 18.62
C GLU A 369 -2.51 -26.90 17.34
N VAL A 370 -1.32 -26.28 17.42
CA VAL A 370 -0.34 -26.31 16.33
C VAL A 370 0.12 -27.75 16.08
N ASP A 371 0.44 -28.52 17.12
CA ASP A 371 0.78 -29.94 16.97
C ASP A 371 -0.38 -30.74 16.37
N ALA A 372 -1.61 -30.55 16.89
CA ALA A 372 -2.80 -31.16 16.33
C ALA A 372 -3.04 -30.78 14.85
N LEU A 373 -2.63 -29.59 14.41
CA LEU A 373 -2.68 -29.21 12.99
C LEU A 373 -1.70 -30.03 12.16
N PHE A 374 -0.43 -30.14 12.57
CA PHE A 374 0.60 -30.88 11.82
C PHE A 374 0.43 -32.41 11.89
N ASP A 375 -0.23 -32.93 12.92
CA ASP A 375 -0.54 -34.36 13.08
C ASP A 375 -1.76 -34.81 12.23
N ARG A 376 -2.52 -33.87 11.65
CA ARG A 376 -3.62 -34.19 10.72
C ARG A 376 -3.10 -34.72 9.37
N GLU A 377 -3.69 -35.82 8.92
CA GLU A 377 -3.42 -36.43 7.61
C GLU A 377 -3.72 -35.51 6.41
N ASP A 378 -4.70 -34.60 6.52
CA ASP A 378 -4.97 -33.63 5.46
C ASP A 378 -3.96 -32.46 5.41
N THR A 379 -3.43 -32.03 6.56
CA THR A 379 -2.30 -31.07 6.61
C THR A 379 -1.03 -31.66 6.00
N GLN A 380 -0.69 -32.90 6.34
CA GLN A 380 0.51 -33.56 5.80
C GLN A 380 0.41 -33.72 4.28
N ARG A 381 -0.76 -34.10 3.74
CA ARG A 381 -1.01 -34.12 2.29
C ARG A 381 -0.96 -32.72 1.66
N ALA A 382 -1.45 -31.68 2.35
CA ALA A 382 -1.37 -30.31 1.87
C ALA A 382 0.09 -29.82 1.72
N LEU A 383 0.96 -30.17 2.68
CA LEU A 383 2.40 -29.81 2.66
C LEU A 383 3.22 -30.59 1.63
N LEU A 384 2.71 -31.72 1.13
CA LEU A 384 3.28 -32.46 -0.01
C LEU A 384 2.67 -32.05 -1.37
N ASN A 385 1.57 -31.29 -1.37
CA ASN A 385 0.90 -30.86 -2.59
C ASN A 385 1.57 -29.60 -3.17
N TRP A 386 2.23 -29.74 -4.32
CA TRP A 386 3.01 -28.68 -4.96
C TRP A 386 2.25 -27.36 -5.11
N SER A 387 1.01 -27.41 -5.63
CA SER A 387 0.19 -26.22 -5.85
C SER A 387 -0.21 -25.54 -4.53
N TYR A 388 -0.54 -26.32 -3.50
CA TYR A 388 -0.85 -25.78 -2.17
C TYR A 388 0.37 -25.11 -1.53
N VAL A 389 1.54 -25.74 -1.63
CA VAL A 389 2.81 -25.22 -1.09
C VAL A 389 3.21 -23.91 -1.78
N GLU A 390 3.16 -23.87 -3.11
CA GLU A 390 3.47 -22.68 -3.92
C GLU A 390 2.61 -21.48 -3.52
N HIS A 391 1.29 -21.68 -3.43
CA HIS A 391 0.33 -20.59 -3.21
C HIS A 391 0.20 -20.19 -1.74
N ASN A 392 0.26 -21.14 -0.81
CA ASN A 392 -0.01 -20.90 0.61
C ASN A 392 1.29 -20.90 1.44
N VAL A 393 2.09 -21.96 1.33
CA VAL A 393 3.18 -22.19 2.29
C VAL A 393 4.37 -21.26 2.02
N LYS A 394 4.87 -21.26 0.79
CA LYS A 394 6.07 -20.52 0.37
C LYS A 394 5.97 -19.02 0.67
N ASN A 395 4.83 -18.42 0.37
CA ASN A 395 4.64 -16.96 0.44
C ASN A 395 3.89 -16.47 1.70
N HIS A 396 3.20 -17.35 2.44
CA HIS A 396 2.38 -16.92 3.60
C HIS A 396 2.70 -17.65 4.91
N TRP A 397 3.10 -18.94 4.87
CA TRP A 397 3.30 -19.73 6.11
C TRP A 397 4.64 -19.44 6.80
N VAL A 398 5.63 -18.93 6.07
CA VAL A 398 6.90 -18.45 6.63
C VAL A 398 6.85 -16.93 6.74
N GLY A 399 7.31 -16.36 7.86
CA GLY A 399 7.32 -14.90 8.07
C GLY A 399 7.65 -14.46 9.50
N PRO A 400 8.17 -13.23 9.69
CA PRO A 400 8.54 -12.73 11.01
C PRO A 400 7.38 -12.53 12.01
N TYR A 401 6.12 -12.59 11.61
CA TYR A 401 4.98 -12.72 12.57
C TYR A 401 4.58 -14.14 13.00
N ARG A 402 5.15 -15.20 12.42
CA ARG A 402 4.75 -16.59 12.72
C ARG A 402 5.17 -17.04 14.12
N SER A 403 4.35 -17.80 14.84
CA SER A 403 4.74 -18.31 16.17
C SER A 403 6.01 -19.18 16.08
N PRO A 404 6.95 -19.11 17.05
CA PRO A 404 8.19 -19.89 17.00
C PRO A 404 7.94 -21.40 16.93
N HIS A 405 6.92 -21.88 17.64
CA HIS A 405 6.51 -23.29 17.62
C HIS A 405 6.01 -23.73 16.23
N PHE A 406 5.20 -22.92 15.56
CA PHE A 406 4.73 -23.22 14.21
C PHE A 406 5.89 -23.32 13.20
N LEU A 407 6.85 -22.40 13.26
CA LEU A 407 8.04 -22.45 12.39
C LEU A 407 8.91 -23.69 12.69
N GLN A 408 9.04 -24.10 13.95
CA GLN A 408 9.75 -25.33 14.32
C GLN A 408 9.07 -26.59 13.77
N ARG A 409 7.73 -26.68 13.84
CA ARG A 409 6.98 -27.83 13.31
C ARG A 409 6.98 -27.87 11.78
N LEU A 410 6.87 -26.72 11.12
CA LEU A 410 7.01 -26.60 9.66
C LEU A 410 8.41 -27.00 9.20
N ARG A 411 9.46 -26.53 9.89
CA ARG A 411 10.86 -26.93 9.66
C ARG A 411 11.06 -28.43 9.82
N ALA A 412 10.61 -29.00 10.93
CA ALA A 412 10.73 -30.44 11.19
C ALA A 412 10.01 -31.29 10.12
N PHE A 413 8.89 -30.80 9.57
CA PHE A 413 8.21 -31.47 8.46
C PHE A 413 9.08 -31.50 7.19
N TYR A 414 9.64 -30.36 6.76
CA TYR A 414 10.46 -30.29 5.55
C TYR A 414 11.87 -30.91 5.72
N GLU A 415 12.44 -30.90 6.92
CA GLU A 415 13.66 -31.67 7.24
C GLU A 415 13.42 -33.19 7.13
N ALA A 416 12.21 -33.67 7.44
CA ALA A 416 11.81 -35.07 7.29
C ALA A 416 11.39 -35.46 5.85
N HIS A 417 11.03 -34.48 5.01
CA HIS A 417 10.57 -34.68 3.64
C HIS A 417 11.39 -33.82 2.65
N PRO A 418 12.67 -34.15 2.40
CA PRO A 418 13.54 -33.36 1.51
C PRO A 418 13.07 -33.36 0.05
N ASP A 419 12.32 -34.37 -0.38
CA ASP A 419 11.73 -34.46 -1.72
C ASP A 419 10.40 -33.67 -1.86
N ALA A 420 9.96 -32.97 -0.80
CA ALA A 420 8.74 -32.17 -0.85
C ALA A 420 8.92 -30.87 -1.66
N PRO A 421 7.84 -30.35 -2.29
CA PRO A 421 7.88 -29.09 -3.03
C PRO A 421 8.53 -27.95 -2.26
N TYR A 422 9.47 -27.24 -2.88
CA TYR A 422 10.18 -26.08 -2.32
C TYR A 422 10.89 -26.32 -0.98
N ALA A 423 11.14 -27.57 -0.56
CA ALA A 423 11.66 -27.88 0.78
C ALA A 423 12.93 -27.09 1.15
N SER A 424 13.92 -27.04 0.25
CA SER A 424 15.17 -26.30 0.47
C SER A 424 14.97 -24.78 0.58
N ALA A 425 14.11 -24.21 -0.26
CA ALA A 425 13.77 -22.79 -0.22
C ALA A 425 13.03 -22.43 1.08
N ILE A 426 12.06 -23.24 1.49
CA ILE A 426 11.28 -23.06 2.72
C ILE A 426 12.18 -23.19 3.97
N LEU A 427 13.10 -24.15 4.00
CA LEU A 427 14.05 -24.30 5.10
C LEU A 427 15.01 -23.11 5.23
N ASN A 428 15.51 -22.59 4.11
CA ASN A 428 16.33 -21.37 4.09
C ASN A 428 15.54 -20.15 4.57
N GLU A 429 14.30 -19.98 4.11
CA GLU A 429 13.40 -18.88 4.50
C GLU A 429 13.06 -18.94 6.00
N ILE A 430 12.75 -20.13 6.53
CA ILE A 430 12.51 -20.32 7.98
C ILE A 430 13.78 -19.97 8.78
N GLN A 431 14.96 -20.39 8.32
CA GLN A 431 16.21 -20.09 9.00
C GLN A 431 16.52 -18.58 8.97
N TRP A 432 16.26 -17.89 7.86
CA TRP A 432 16.38 -16.43 7.75
C TRP A 432 15.42 -15.72 8.72
N VAL A 433 14.14 -16.11 8.73
CA VAL A 433 13.13 -15.57 9.66
C VAL A 433 13.49 -15.80 11.13
N ILE A 434 14.06 -16.95 11.49
CA ILE A 434 14.53 -17.22 12.87
C ILE A 434 15.66 -16.27 13.25
N THR A 435 16.64 -16.06 12.37
CA THR A 435 17.74 -15.12 12.61
C THR A 435 17.23 -13.68 12.73
N GLN A 436 16.31 -13.26 11.85
CA GLN A 436 15.67 -11.94 11.91
C GLN A 436 14.94 -11.72 13.24
N LYS A 437 14.17 -12.71 13.73
CA LYS A 437 13.51 -12.64 15.04
C LYS A 437 14.48 -12.45 16.20
N GLN A 438 15.55 -13.25 16.22
CA GLN A 438 16.57 -13.14 17.27
C GLN A 438 17.21 -11.75 17.27
N GLN A 439 17.45 -11.16 16.10
CA GLN A 439 17.93 -9.79 15.98
C GLN A 439 16.87 -8.77 16.46
N MET A 440 15.61 -8.90 16.06
CA MET A 440 14.52 -8.02 16.49
C MET A 440 14.28 -8.05 18.00
N ASP A 441 14.38 -9.22 18.64
CA ASP A 441 14.25 -9.35 20.10
C ASP A 441 15.44 -8.71 20.83
N VAL A 442 16.67 -8.87 20.31
CA VAL A 442 17.88 -8.19 20.82
C VAL A 442 17.78 -6.67 20.65
N ASP A 443 17.35 -6.20 19.48
CA ASP A 443 17.12 -4.79 19.18
C ASP A 443 16.05 -4.18 20.08
N ARG A 444 14.97 -4.92 20.36
CA ARG A 444 13.92 -4.50 21.28
C ARG A 444 14.38 -4.52 22.73
N GLU A 445 15.18 -5.50 23.14
CA GLU A 445 15.80 -5.53 24.46
C GLU A 445 16.71 -4.30 24.65
N ASP A 446 17.53 -3.97 23.64
CA ASP A 446 18.36 -2.76 23.65
C ASP A 446 17.52 -1.48 23.69
N ALA A 447 16.52 -1.36 22.82
CA ALA A 447 15.63 -0.21 22.73
C ALA A 447 14.84 0.05 24.02
N LEU A 448 14.57 -0.99 24.83
CA LEU A 448 13.87 -0.89 26.12
C LEU A 448 14.80 -0.86 27.35
N ALA A 449 16.09 -1.18 27.20
CA ALA A 449 17.04 -1.21 28.31
C ALA A 449 17.09 0.14 29.06
N PRO A 450 17.47 0.17 30.35
CA PRO A 450 17.68 1.43 31.06
C PRO A 450 18.68 2.32 30.33
N ALA A 451 18.34 3.60 30.18
CA ALA A 451 19.20 4.63 29.60
C ALA A 451 19.43 5.71 30.66
N GLY A 452 20.70 6.06 30.87
CA GLY A 452 21.13 6.96 31.94
C GLY A 452 22.67 7.04 32.00
N PRO A 453 23.24 8.08 32.62
CA PRO A 453 24.68 8.30 32.65
C PRO A 453 25.47 7.14 33.31
N GLU A 454 24.85 6.40 34.22
CA GLU A 454 25.43 5.20 34.84
C GLU A 454 25.54 3.98 33.89
N ARG A 455 25.02 4.09 32.65
CA ARG A 455 25.08 3.07 31.60
C ARG A 455 26.10 3.38 30.50
N ILE A 456 26.83 4.49 30.62
CA ILE A 456 27.94 4.86 29.74
C ILE A 456 29.15 3.95 30.06
N SER A 457 29.17 2.75 29.46
CA SER A 457 30.25 1.76 29.59
C SER A 457 30.22 0.77 28.42
N PHE A 458 31.38 0.36 27.92
CA PHE A 458 31.51 -0.63 26.84
C PHE A 458 31.06 -2.05 27.24
N THR A 459 30.76 -2.28 28.52
CA THR A 459 30.10 -3.50 29.03
C THR A 459 28.57 -3.46 28.91
N CYS A 460 27.99 -2.33 28.47
CA CYS A 460 26.57 -2.17 28.21
C CYS A 460 26.31 -2.26 26.69
N ARG A 461 25.63 -3.33 26.24
CA ARG A 461 25.35 -3.60 24.81
C ARG A 461 24.67 -2.42 24.08
N PRO A 462 23.61 -1.77 24.62
CA PRO A 462 23.02 -0.58 24.01
C PRO A 462 23.98 0.60 23.85
N PHE A 463 24.80 0.87 24.88
CA PHE A 463 25.78 1.97 24.83
C PHE A 463 26.88 1.69 23.81
N LEU A 464 27.44 0.47 23.80
CA LEU A 464 28.47 0.09 22.83
C LEU A 464 27.95 0.18 21.39
N ARG A 465 26.71 -0.26 21.16
CA ARG A 465 26.00 -0.13 19.89
C ARG A 465 25.81 1.34 19.47
N HIS A 466 25.37 2.20 20.39
CA HIS A 466 25.30 3.65 20.17
C HIS A 466 26.68 4.22 19.82
N TRP A 467 27.70 3.95 20.65
CA TRP A 467 29.07 4.41 20.45
C TRP A 467 29.65 4.00 19.09
N LEU A 468 29.50 2.74 18.66
CA LEU A 468 29.96 2.28 17.34
C LEU A 468 29.32 3.06 16.18
N ASN A 469 28.07 3.50 16.33
CA ASN A 469 27.35 4.28 15.31
C ASN A 469 27.67 5.78 15.34
N VAL A 470 28.12 6.36 16.46
CA VAL A 470 28.34 7.83 16.59
C VAL A 470 29.81 8.25 16.68
N ALA A 471 30.69 7.35 17.11
CA ALA A 471 32.10 7.68 17.37
C ALA A 471 32.97 7.65 16.10
N PHE A 472 32.50 7.05 15.01
CA PHE A 472 33.28 6.82 13.79
C PHE A 472 32.59 7.35 12.51
N PRO A 473 32.04 8.58 12.49
CA PRO A 473 31.15 9.06 11.43
C PRO A 473 31.75 9.01 10.01
N LEU A 474 33.09 9.01 9.89
CA LEU A 474 33.80 8.94 8.60
C LEU A 474 34.07 7.50 8.12
N CYS A 475 33.90 6.48 8.98
CA CYS A 475 34.18 5.08 8.64
C CYS A 475 32.99 4.44 7.90
N ARG A 476 32.88 4.71 6.59
CA ARG A 476 31.80 4.21 5.72
C ARG A 476 31.66 2.69 5.70
N THR A 477 32.79 1.96 5.71
CA THR A 477 32.84 0.49 5.78
C THR A 477 32.17 -0.06 7.04
N LEU A 478 32.34 0.64 8.17
CA LEU A 478 31.70 0.29 9.44
C LEU A 478 30.21 0.56 9.38
N HIS A 479 29.80 1.74 8.92
CA HIS A 479 28.38 2.12 8.84
C HIS A 479 27.56 1.11 8.01
N HIS A 480 28.05 0.74 6.83
CA HIS A 480 27.37 -0.25 5.97
C HIS A 480 27.18 -1.62 6.67
N TYR A 481 28.12 -2.02 7.52
CA TYR A 481 27.99 -3.25 8.31
C TYR A 481 27.02 -3.07 9.49
N LEU A 482 27.09 -1.94 10.20
CA LEU A 482 26.24 -1.63 11.34
C LEU A 482 24.77 -1.50 10.94
N GLU A 483 24.44 -0.82 9.84
CA GLU A 483 23.05 -0.70 9.32
C GLU A 483 22.36 -2.06 9.16
N GLN A 484 23.10 -3.09 8.73
CA GLN A 484 22.56 -4.43 8.48
C GLN A 484 22.52 -5.34 9.72
N ASN A 485 23.36 -5.09 10.74
CA ASN A 485 23.62 -6.06 11.83
C ASN A 485 23.46 -5.47 13.25
N LEU A 486 23.75 -4.18 13.43
CA LEU A 486 23.75 -3.46 14.72
C LEU A 486 23.28 -2.00 14.53
N PRO A 487 22.11 -1.74 13.90
CA PRO A 487 21.71 -0.39 13.48
C PRO A 487 21.53 0.57 14.65
N TYR A 488 21.70 1.86 14.44
CA TYR A 488 21.50 2.89 15.47
C TYR A 488 20.13 2.77 16.15
N SER A 489 20.10 2.89 17.50
CA SER A 489 18.87 2.77 18.30
C SER A 489 18.40 4.15 18.79
N PRO A 490 17.49 4.83 18.05
CA PRO A 490 17.01 6.16 18.43
C PRO A 490 16.19 6.15 19.73
N GLU A 491 15.44 5.07 20.01
CA GLU A 491 14.64 4.94 21.24
C GLU A 491 15.48 4.85 22.51
N TRP A 492 16.66 4.20 22.45
CA TRP A 492 17.58 4.15 23.58
C TRP A 492 18.41 5.42 23.68
N SER A 493 18.98 5.89 22.56
CA SER A 493 19.78 7.13 22.50
C SER A 493 18.97 8.35 22.95
N GLY A 494 17.76 8.55 22.41
CA GLY A 494 16.88 9.66 22.78
C GLY A 494 16.51 9.65 24.27
N ARG A 495 16.39 8.47 24.90
CA ARG A 495 16.19 8.38 26.36
C ARG A 495 17.45 8.72 27.15
N LEU A 496 18.65 8.35 26.68
CA LEU A 496 19.91 8.75 27.30
C LEU A 496 20.03 10.29 27.33
N PHE A 497 19.81 10.96 26.20
CA PHE A 497 19.93 12.43 26.09
C PHE A 497 18.67 13.21 26.51
N SER A 498 17.61 12.53 26.97
CA SER A 498 16.37 13.20 27.42
C SER A 498 16.55 14.07 28.68
N ALA A 499 17.54 13.74 29.52
CA ALA A 499 17.81 14.45 30.76
C ALA A 499 18.85 15.58 30.61
N ALA A 500 19.74 15.48 29.61
CA ALA A 500 20.77 16.45 29.29
C ALA A 500 21.15 16.34 27.80
N PRO A 501 21.32 17.46 27.07
CA PRO A 501 21.60 17.44 25.64
C PRO A 501 22.97 16.84 25.29
N THR A 502 23.92 16.85 26.23
CA THR A 502 25.25 16.27 26.09
C THR A 502 25.74 15.67 27.41
N TYR A 503 26.72 14.77 27.33
CA TYR A 503 27.43 14.23 28.49
C TYR A 503 28.94 14.43 28.34
N THR A 504 29.62 14.88 29.39
CA THR A 504 31.09 15.01 29.39
C THR A 504 31.73 13.81 30.06
N HIS A 505 32.74 13.22 29.42
CA HIS A 505 33.61 12.19 29.99
C HIS A 505 35.07 12.66 29.93
N THR A 506 35.94 12.18 30.81
CA THR A 506 37.35 12.61 30.86
C THR A 506 38.29 11.43 31.02
N VAL A 507 39.29 11.31 30.13
CA VAL A 507 40.25 10.19 30.12
C VAL A 507 41.70 10.70 30.11
N PRO A 508 42.65 9.97 30.72
CA PRO A 508 44.06 10.37 30.74
C PRO A 508 44.78 10.01 29.44
N LEU A 509 45.67 10.88 28.98
CA LEU A 509 46.59 10.65 27.86
C LEU A 509 47.94 11.32 28.17
N ASP A 510 49.02 10.54 28.25
CA ASP A 510 50.41 11.00 28.50
C ASP A 510 50.62 11.95 29.71
N GLY A 511 49.69 11.95 30.67
CA GLY A 511 49.70 12.80 31.87
C GLY A 511 48.78 14.03 31.80
N ASP A 512 48.23 14.32 30.62
CA ASP A 512 47.13 15.27 30.41
C ASP A 512 45.76 14.59 30.49
N MET A 513 44.70 15.40 30.55
CA MET A 513 43.31 14.95 30.48
C MET A 513 42.69 15.35 29.14
N VAL A 514 42.10 14.38 28.44
CA VAL A 514 41.21 14.58 27.29
C VAL A 514 39.78 14.68 27.82
N GLU A 515 39.07 15.76 27.47
CA GLU A 515 37.63 15.89 27.72
C GLU A 515 36.87 15.52 26.44
N LEU A 516 35.92 14.60 26.56
CA LEU A 516 35.04 14.13 25.49
C LEU A 516 33.64 14.68 25.76
N VAL A 517 32.98 15.24 24.76
CA VAL A 517 31.57 15.64 24.83
C VAL A 517 30.77 14.74 23.90
N LEU A 518 29.93 13.89 24.49
CA LEU A 518 29.02 13.00 23.76
C LEU A 518 27.76 13.77 23.39
N PHE A 519 27.42 13.74 22.10
CA PHE A 519 26.16 14.21 21.53
C PHE A 519 25.35 13.01 20.99
N PRO A 520 24.06 13.18 20.62
CA PRO A 520 23.24 12.09 20.11
C PRO A 520 23.76 11.39 18.84
N HIS A 521 24.50 12.08 17.97
CA HIS A 521 24.99 11.55 16.68
C HIS A 521 26.51 11.68 16.47
N HIS A 522 27.26 12.38 17.33
CA HIS A 522 28.73 12.47 17.26
C HIS A 522 29.40 12.63 18.65
N ILE A 523 30.73 12.64 18.67
CA ILE A 523 31.54 12.90 19.87
C ILE A 523 32.60 13.96 19.55
N GLU A 524 32.63 15.05 20.32
CA GLU A 524 33.70 16.04 20.28
C GLU A 524 34.82 15.67 21.26
N TYR A 525 36.06 16.04 20.92
CA TYR A 525 37.26 15.75 21.71
C TYR A 525 38.02 17.05 21.98
N SER A 526 38.51 17.26 23.19
CA SER A 526 39.40 18.37 23.52
C SER A 526 40.53 17.96 24.46
N LEU A 527 41.71 18.55 24.27
CA LEU A 527 42.91 18.32 25.06
C LEU A 527 43.42 19.67 25.56
N GLN A 528 43.56 19.83 26.88
CA GLN A 528 43.92 21.11 27.52
C GLN A 528 43.02 22.30 27.10
N GLY A 529 41.72 22.05 26.87
CA GLY A 529 40.76 23.07 26.43
C GLY A 529 40.91 23.51 24.97
N ARG A 530 41.69 22.78 24.15
CA ARG A 530 41.72 22.93 22.69
C ARG A 530 41.03 21.73 22.03
N GLU A 531 40.09 21.99 21.15
CA GLU A 531 39.39 20.96 20.37
C GLU A 531 40.37 20.16 19.48
N ARG A 532 40.06 18.88 19.25
CA ARG A 532 40.86 17.94 18.47
C ARG A 532 40.02 17.39 17.32
N CYS A 533 39.98 18.18 16.24
CA CYS A 533 39.23 17.94 15.01
C CYS A 533 39.98 17.05 13.99
N ARG A 534 41.04 16.36 14.43
CA ARG A 534 41.87 15.44 13.63
C ARG A 534 42.34 14.28 14.51
N PRO A 535 42.35 13.04 14.00
CA PRO A 535 43.00 11.92 14.66
C PRO A 535 44.53 12.08 14.59
N PHE A 536 45.23 11.65 15.64
CA PHE A 536 46.67 11.85 15.84
C PHE A 536 47.38 10.73 16.61
N LEU A 537 46.64 9.73 17.13
CA LEU A 537 47.20 8.63 17.89
C LEU A 537 47.66 7.50 16.97
N THR A 538 48.89 7.05 17.15
CA THR A 538 49.45 5.90 16.43
C THR A 538 49.06 4.57 17.10
N LEU A 539 49.11 3.46 16.34
CA LEU A 539 48.87 2.12 16.88
C LEU A 539 49.71 1.80 18.13
N SER A 540 51.00 2.17 18.13
CA SER A 540 51.90 1.95 19.27
C SER A 540 51.48 2.74 20.51
N GLN A 541 51.03 3.99 20.35
CA GLN A 541 50.50 4.77 21.48
C GLN A 541 49.22 4.17 22.04
N LEU A 542 48.30 3.67 21.18
CA LEU A 542 47.11 2.96 21.64
C LEU A 542 47.43 1.68 22.42
N GLN A 543 48.47 0.94 22.02
CA GLN A 543 48.91 -0.29 22.70
C GLN A 543 49.49 -0.05 24.09
N GLU A 544 49.98 1.17 24.40
CA GLU A 544 50.48 1.55 25.73
C GLU A 544 49.35 1.95 26.71
N LEU A 545 48.17 2.29 26.19
CA LEU A 545 46.99 2.64 26.97
C LEU A 545 46.29 1.39 27.55
N ASN A 546 45.61 1.57 28.69
CA ASN A 546 45.03 0.45 29.45
C ASN A 546 43.51 0.59 29.65
N GLY A 547 42.79 -0.53 29.53
CA GLY A 547 41.34 -0.64 29.75
C GLY A 547 40.50 0.19 28.77
N ASP A 548 39.31 0.60 29.22
CA ASP A 548 38.33 1.39 28.45
C ASP A 548 38.90 2.69 27.85
N THR A 549 40.01 3.21 28.37
CA THR A 549 40.78 4.35 27.82
C THR A 549 41.11 4.16 26.34
N VAL A 550 41.48 2.94 25.94
CA VAL A 550 41.82 2.62 24.53
C VAL A 550 40.62 2.82 23.63
N LEU A 551 39.43 2.38 24.07
CA LEU A 551 38.19 2.48 23.31
C LEU A 551 37.74 3.94 23.19
N TRP A 552 37.77 4.70 24.29
CA TRP A 552 37.42 6.13 24.25
C TRP A 552 38.26 6.96 23.29
N LEU A 553 39.55 6.62 23.15
CA LEU A 553 40.50 7.34 22.30
C LEU A 553 40.68 6.71 20.90
N LEU A 554 40.04 5.58 20.60
CA LEU A 554 40.12 4.91 19.30
C LEU A 554 39.66 5.80 18.11
N PRO A 555 38.65 6.68 18.22
CA PRO A 555 38.29 7.63 17.17
C PRO A 555 39.38 8.66 16.82
N LEU A 556 40.36 8.87 17.72
CA LEU A 556 41.51 9.74 17.47
C LEU A 556 42.70 8.98 16.87
N ALA A 557 42.52 7.74 16.43
CA ALA A 557 43.58 6.89 15.91
C ALA A 557 43.76 6.99 14.39
N VAL A 558 45.01 6.82 13.95
CA VAL A 558 45.39 6.64 12.53
C VAL A 558 46.30 5.42 12.42
N PHE A 559 45.99 4.55 11.46
CA PHE A 559 46.80 3.40 11.09
C PHE A 559 47.46 3.60 9.72
N ARG A 560 48.58 2.91 9.51
CA ARG A 560 49.24 2.83 8.21
C ARG A 560 48.87 1.53 7.48
N PRO A 561 48.91 1.50 6.13
CA PRO A 561 48.61 0.29 5.35
C PRO A 561 49.45 -0.94 5.74
N ASP A 562 50.72 -0.75 6.12
CA ASP A 562 51.61 -1.83 6.57
C ASP A 562 51.26 -2.39 7.96
N GLN A 563 50.41 -1.72 8.72
CA GLN A 563 50.02 -2.08 10.09
C GLN A 563 48.65 -2.78 10.19
N GLN A 564 47.92 -2.96 9.08
CA GLN A 564 46.54 -3.45 9.11
C GLN A 564 46.36 -4.83 9.78
N GLU A 565 47.27 -5.78 9.55
CA GLU A 565 47.21 -7.09 10.23
C GLU A 565 47.42 -7.00 11.75
N GLU A 566 48.29 -6.09 12.20
CA GLU A 566 48.57 -5.88 13.62
C GLU A 566 47.42 -5.15 14.31
N ALA A 567 46.91 -4.08 13.70
CA ALA A 567 45.72 -3.35 14.15
C ALA A 567 44.50 -4.26 14.22
N THR A 568 44.29 -5.13 13.22
CA THR A 568 43.17 -6.10 13.20
C THR A 568 43.26 -7.08 14.37
N ARG A 569 44.47 -7.56 14.71
CA ARG A 569 44.66 -8.47 15.84
C ARG A 569 44.39 -7.76 17.17
N PHE A 570 45.02 -6.61 17.38
CA PHE A 570 44.88 -5.80 18.60
C PHE A 570 43.41 -5.39 18.87
N LEU A 571 42.72 -4.87 17.84
CA LEU A 571 41.34 -4.44 17.98
C LEU A 571 40.34 -5.61 18.12
N SER A 572 40.65 -6.78 17.54
CA SER A 572 39.83 -7.99 17.76
C SER A 572 39.90 -8.42 19.22
N ASP A 573 41.10 -8.48 19.80
CA ASP A 573 41.31 -8.84 21.21
C ASP A 573 40.69 -7.80 22.16
N LEU A 574 40.70 -6.52 21.79
CA LEU A 574 40.07 -5.44 22.55
C LEU A 574 38.53 -5.50 22.49
N LEU A 575 37.94 -5.59 21.29
CA LEU A 575 36.48 -5.64 21.13
C LEU A 575 35.88 -6.94 21.70
N ALA A 576 36.61 -8.05 21.69
CA ALA A 576 36.19 -9.30 22.35
C ALA A 576 36.02 -9.19 23.87
N GLN A 577 36.55 -8.15 24.52
CA GLN A 577 36.39 -7.86 25.95
C GLN A 577 35.19 -6.95 26.26
N THR A 578 34.50 -6.44 25.24
CA THR A 578 33.33 -5.56 25.36
C THR A 578 32.01 -6.35 25.35
N ALA A 579 30.88 -5.65 25.39
CA ALA A 579 29.56 -6.25 25.19
C ALA A 579 29.23 -6.62 23.72
N LEU A 580 30.18 -6.51 22.78
CA LEU A 580 29.96 -6.88 21.38
C LEU A 580 29.74 -8.39 21.25
N PRO A 581 28.64 -8.87 20.63
CA PRO A 581 28.45 -10.30 20.42
C PRO A 581 29.56 -10.86 19.52
N GLN A 582 30.11 -12.02 19.90
CA GLN A 582 31.26 -12.65 19.25
C GLN A 582 31.17 -12.76 17.70
N PRO A 583 30.01 -13.04 17.07
CA PRO A 583 29.88 -13.05 15.60
C PRO A 583 30.25 -11.72 14.92
N HIS A 584 30.11 -10.58 15.60
CA HIS A 584 30.36 -9.25 15.04
C HIS A 584 31.78 -8.73 15.30
N VAL A 585 32.56 -9.35 16.20
CA VAL A 585 33.89 -8.85 16.59
C VAL A 585 34.82 -8.70 15.40
N LEU A 586 35.00 -9.76 14.61
CA LEU A 586 35.92 -9.72 13.47
C LEU A 586 35.42 -8.79 12.34
N PRO A 587 34.15 -8.84 11.88
CA PRO A 587 33.65 -7.89 10.87
C PRO A 587 33.75 -6.42 11.30
N VAL A 588 33.34 -6.07 12.53
CA VAL A 588 33.45 -4.70 13.05
C VAL A 588 34.91 -4.26 13.13
N THR A 589 35.81 -5.15 13.56
CA THR A 589 37.25 -4.86 13.59
C THR A 589 37.81 -4.58 12.20
N GLN A 590 37.51 -5.43 11.22
CA GLN A 590 37.99 -5.24 9.83
C GLN A 590 37.46 -3.94 9.24
N ALA A 591 36.19 -3.61 9.50
CA ALA A 591 35.57 -2.38 9.03
C ALA A 591 36.18 -1.12 9.69
N LEU A 592 36.48 -1.17 10.99
CA LEU A 592 37.20 -0.12 11.74
C LEU A 592 38.63 0.07 11.22
N VAL A 593 39.42 -1.01 11.09
CA VAL A 593 40.80 -0.91 10.58
C VAL A 593 40.82 -0.31 9.17
N GLY A 594 39.91 -0.74 8.30
CA GLY A 594 39.76 -0.17 6.96
C GLY A 594 39.41 1.33 6.99
N GLY A 595 38.54 1.75 7.91
CA GLY A 595 38.12 3.15 8.05
C GLY A 595 39.09 4.07 8.80
N LEU A 596 40.06 3.52 9.55
CA LEU A 596 41.08 4.25 10.31
C LEU A 596 42.46 4.21 9.66
N THR A 597 42.62 3.53 8.51
CA THR A 597 43.87 3.52 7.74
C THR A 597 43.89 4.65 6.73
N LEU A 598 44.93 5.49 6.72
CA LEU A 598 45.11 6.52 5.69
C LEU A 598 45.68 5.93 4.36
N PRO A 599 45.31 6.49 3.19
CA PRO A 599 45.94 6.15 1.91
C PRO A 599 47.44 6.47 1.88
N GLU A 600 48.22 5.74 1.06
CA GLU A 600 49.67 5.98 0.91
C GLU A 600 50.02 7.37 0.33
N GLU A 601 49.08 8.03 -0.36
CA GLU A 601 49.28 9.31 -1.04
C GLU A 601 49.05 10.54 -0.12
N GLU A 602 48.46 10.37 1.07
CA GLU A 602 48.13 11.46 2.01
C GLU A 602 49.25 11.76 3.03
N GLU A 603 50.49 12.00 2.57
CA GLU A 603 51.64 12.25 3.46
C GLU A 603 51.51 13.51 4.34
N SER A 604 50.58 14.43 4.05
CA SER A 604 50.34 15.68 4.81
C SER A 604 49.42 15.50 6.03
N GLY A 605 48.69 14.39 6.11
CA GLY A 605 47.85 14.01 7.25
C GLY A 605 46.36 14.30 7.07
N ALA A 606 45.55 13.70 7.96
CA ALA A 606 44.09 13.65 7.83
C ALA A 606 43.41 15.03 7.76
N PRO A 607 42.35 15.19 6.94
CA PRO A 607 41.62 16.44 6.83
C PRO A 607 40.99 16.84 8.17
N LEU A 608 40.97 18.14 8.46
CA LEU A 608 40.28 18.65 9.64
C LEU A 608 38.78 18.51 9.42
N THR A 609 38.08 17.88 10.35
CA THR A 609 36.63 17.68 10.24
C THR A 609 35.92 18.22 11.47
N LEU A 610 34.99 19.15 11.25
CA LEU A 610 34.05 19.67 12.24
C LEU A 610 32.68 19.02 12.03
N PHE A 611 31.91 18.92 13.11
CA PHE A 611 30.56 18.37 13.13
C PHE A 611 29.60 19.34 13.82
N GLN A 612 28.33 19.32 13.42
CA GLN A 612 27.25 20.02 14.12
C GLN A 612 25.91 19.33 13.85
N GLU A 613 25.11 19.12 14.89
CA GLU A 613 23.80 18.45 14.79
C GLU A 613 22.64 19.44 14.62
N ALA A 614 21.64 19.04 13.84
CA ALA A 614 20.34 19.69 13.79
C ALA A 614 19.21 18.66 13.68
N GLY A 615 18.44 18.50 14.76
CA GLY A 615 17.45 17.43 14.88
C GLY A 615 18.12 16.06 14.75
N ASP A 616 17.59 15.23 13.85
CA ASP A 616 18.10 13.87 13.60
C ASP A 616 19.32 13.84 12.63
N THR A 617 19.81 14.99 12.17
CA THR A 617 20.82 15.08 11.10
C THR A 617 22.15 15.63 11.59
N LEU A 618 23.24 14.95 11.20
CA LEU A 618 24.61 15.39 11.43
C LEU A 618 25.14 16.10 10.17
N TYR A 619 25.56 17.35 10.33
CA TYR A 619 26.28 18.11 9.32
C TYR A 619 27.76 18.16 9.67
N GLY A 620 28.62 18.41 8.69
CA GLY A 620 30.03 18.62 8.93
C GLY A 620 30.70 19.54 7.92
N ALA A 621 31.88 20.01 8.29
CA ALA A 621 32.74 20.84 7.45
C ALA A 621 34.14 20.21 7.44
N GLN A 622 34.67 19.96 6.26
CA GLN A 622 35.97 19.31 6.06
C GLN A 622 36.95 20.26 5.39
N TRP A 623 38.20 20.31 5.86
CA TRP A 623 39.27 21.17 5.34
C TRP A 623 40.55 20.39 5.05
N TRP A 624 41.04 20.52 3.82
CA TRP A 624 42.28 19.92 3.32
C TRP A 624 43.42 20.95 3.33
N PRO A 625 44.49 20.75 4.12
CA PRO A 625 45.57 21.73 4.26
C PRO A 625 46.38 21.99 3.00
N ASP A 626 46.59 20.96 2.17
CA ASP A 626 47.43 21.05 0.98
C ASP A 626 46.75 21.85 -0.13
N ASP A 627 45.45 21.61 -0.33
CA ASP A 627 44.63 22.31 -1.32
C ASP A 627 44.16 23.69 -0.84
N GLN A 628 44.15 23.92 0.48
CA GLN A 628 43.61 25.13 1.13
C GLN A 628 42.11 25.32 0.87
N GLU A 629 41.40 24.20 0.74
CA GLU A 629 39.98 24.12 0.39
C GLU A 629 39.16 23.56 1.56
N MET A 630 37.99 24.17 1.80
CA MET A 630 36.99 23.68 2.75
C MET A 630 35.67 23.37 2.02
N GLN A 631 34.99 22.29 2.41
CA GLN A 631 33.68 21.90 1.88
C GLN A 631 32.73 21.46 2.99
N LEU A 632 31.44 21.78 2.82
CA LEU A 632 30.38 21.33 3.73
C LEU A 632 29.79 19.99 3.26
N PHE A 633 29.39 19.14 4.19
CA PHE A 633 28.68 17.90 3.91
C PHE A 633 27.53 17.65 4.90
N GLN A 634 26.62 16.76 4.50
CA GLN A 634 25.58 16.19 5.35
C GLN A 634 25.76 14.68 5.40
N MET A 635 25.55 14.06 6.58
CA MET A 635 25.55 12.61 6.72
C MET A 635 24.18 12.03 6.36
N GLN A 636 24.16 11.13 5.37
CA GLN A 636 23.00 10.35 4.96
C GLN A 636 23.45 8.90 4.68
N ASP A 637 22.79 7.92 5.30
CA ASP A 637 23.01 6.48 5.11
C ASP A 637 24.50 6.07 5.16
N GLY A 638 25.19 6.51 6.23
CA GLY A 638 26.61 6.28 6.45
C GLY A 638 27.57 6.97 5.46
N ALA A 639 27.05 7.81 4.57
CA ALA A 639 27.81 8.51 3.54
C ALA A 639 27.82 10.03 3.74
N MET A 640 28.94 10.67 3.38
CA MET A 640 29.07 12.11 3.29
C MET A 640 28.51 12.59 1.94
N LEU A 641 27.44 13.38 1.97
CA LEU A 641 26.92 14.11 0.83
C LEU A 641 27.49 15.54 0.86
N TYR A 642 28.56 15.76 0.10
CA TYR A 642 29.17 17.07 -0.05
C TYR A 642 28.24 18.04 -0.78
N ARG A 643 28.19 19.28 -0.30
CA ARG A 643 27.54 20.39 -0.98
C ARG A 643 28.39 20.85 -2.17
N PRO A 644 27.78 21.39 -3.24
CA PRO A 644 28.52 21.92 -4.39
C PRO A 644 29.34 23.18 -4.06
N ASP A 645 29.11 23.78 -2.89
CA ASP A 645 29.76 25.01 -2.42
C ASP A 645 31.17 24.68 -1.86
N LEU A 646 32.21 25.08 -2.58
CA LEU A 646 33.63 24.91 -2.22
C LEU A 646 34.24 26.26 -1.78
N TYR A 647 35.00 26.26 -0.68
CA TYR A 647 35.57 27.45 -0.07
C TYR A 647 37.11 27.41 -0.16
N GLU A 648 37.64 28.05 -1.21
CA GLU A 648 39.08 28.13 -1.50
C GLU A 648 39.80 29.21 -0.65
N ASN A 649 41.13 29.10 -0.54
CA ASN A 649 42.04 30.04 0.13
C ASN A 649 41.94 30.05 1.67
N VAL A 650 41.59 28.93 2.29
CA VAL A 650 41.61 28.75 3.75
C VAL A 650 43.03 28.35 4.15
N THR A 651 43.80 29.33 4.64
CA THR A 651 45.27 29.23 4.76
C THR A 651 45.78 28.72 6.11
N SER A 652 44.93 28.64 7.12
CA SER A 652 45.32 28.26 8.48
C SER A 652 44.24 27.49 9.23
N GLU A 653 44.65 26.70 10.22
CA GLU A 653 43.75 25.90 11.04
C GLU A 653 42.79 26.75 11.89
N GLU A 654 43.24 27.91 12.40
CA GLU A 654 42.37 28.84 13.14
C GLU A 654 41.31 29.48 12.22
N GLU A 655 41.68 29.80 10.98
CA GLU A 655 40.76 30.31 9.94
C GLU A 655 39.74 29.23 9.54
N ALA A 656 40.19 27.99 9.30
CA ALA A 656 39.33 26.85 9.02
C ALA A 656 38.34 26.57 10.16
N LEU A 657 38.80 26.56 11.42
CA LEU A 657 37.93 26.35 12.59
C LEU A 657 36.86 27.45 12.72
N SER A 658 37.24 28.71 12.51
CA SER A 658 36.31 29.84 12.57
C SER A 658 35.28 29.79 11.43
N LEU A 659 35.75 29.60 10.20
CA LEU A 659 34.91 29.57 9.00
C LEU A 659 33.96 28.37 9.01
N GLY A 660 34.45 27.16 9.32
CA GLY A 660 33.64 25.95 9.35
C GLY A 660 32.49 26.04 10.36
N ARG A 661 32.75 26.59 11.56
CA ARG A 661 31.71 26.84 12.57
C ARG A 661 30.70 27.90 12.14
N GLU A 662 31.14 28.97 11.49
CA GLU A 662 30.24 29.99 10.94
C GLU A 662 29.33 29.39 9.85
N LEU A 663 29.91 28.66 8.90
CA LEU A 663 29.19 28.01 7.81
C LEU A 663 28.19 26.95 8.30
N LEU A 664 28.58 26.10 9.26
CA LEU A 664 27.68 25.13 9.88
C LEU A 664 26.55 25.81 10.65
N SER A 665 26.83 26.90 11.37
CA SER A 665 25.81 27.70 12.06
C SER A 665 24.84 28.38 11.09
N GLN A 666 25.31 28.84 9.92
CA GLN A 666 24.45 29.38 8.86
C GLN A 666 23.62 28.29 8.18
N LEU A 667 24.17 27.08 8.00
CA LEU A 667 23.51 25.92 7.41
C LEU A 667 22.37 25.38 8.31
N ILE A 668 22.52 25.52 9.62
CA ILE A 668 21.60 24.99 10.65
C ILE A 668 20.60 26.06 11.15
N ALA A 669 20.83 27.33 10.84
CA ALA A 669 19.79 28.35 10.99
C ALA A 669 18.59 27.99 10.09
N PRO A 670 17.34 28.07 10.59
CA PRO A 670 16.18 27.69 9.78
C PRO A 670 16.08 28.64 8.58
N PRO A 671 15.94 28.12 7.34
CA PRO A 671 15.84 28.98 6.16
C PRO A 671 14.64 29.91 6.30
N PRO A 672 14.72 31.17 5.81
CA PRO A 672 13.59 32.09 5.86
C PRO A 672 12.38 31.45 5.18
N LEU A 673 11.21 31.57 5.80
CA LEU A 673 9.97 31.03 5.28
C LEU A 673 9.64 31.72 3.95
N ASP A 674 9.84 31.00 2.85
CA ASP A 674 9.63 31.54 1.51
C ASP A 674 8.78 30.60 0.65
N CYS A 675 7.50 30.93 0.54
CA CYS A 675 6.56 30.28 -0.36
C CYS A 675 6.73 30.73 -1.84
N SER A 676 7.73 31.55 -2.20
CA SER A 676 7.97 31.97 -3.59
C SER A 676 8.27 30.81 -4.55
N SER A 677 8.68 29.65 -4.02
CA SER A 677 8.90 28.42 -4.80
C SER A 677 7.61 27.73 -5.27
N LEU A 678 6.43 28.14 -4.78
CA LEU A 678 5.16 27.64 -5.30
C LEU A 678 4.93 28.13 -6.73
N THR A 679 4.94 27.21 -7.70
CA THR A 679 4.62 27.51 -9.11
C THR A 679 3.18 27.99 -9.30
N HIS A 680 2.29 27.51 -8.45
CA HIS A 680 0.88 27.91 -8.36
C HIS A 680 0.54 28.12 -6.87
N LEU A 681 -0.09 29.25 -6.55
CA LEU A 681 -0.62 29.49 -5.21
C LEU A 681 -1.93 28.70 -5.04
N PRO A 682 -2.23 28.19 -3.83
CA PRO A 682 -3.49 27.50 -3.58
C PRO A 682 -4.68 28.44 -3.75
N GLU A 683 -5.76 27.95 -4.33
CA GLU A 683 -7.00 28.73 -4.51
C GLU A 683 -7.65 29.10 -3.16
N HIS A 684 -7.44 28.25 -2.14
CA HIS A 684 -7.96 28.42 -0.78
C HIS A 684 -6.94 27.98 0.26
N VAL A 685 -6.89 28.70 1.38
CA VAL A 685 -6.12 28.33 2.57
C VAL A 685 -7.05 28.38 3.78
N TYR A 686 -7.18 27.25 4.47
CA TYR A 686 -7.93 27.15 5.71
C TYR A 686 -6.97 27.03 6.88
N PHE A 687 -7.24 27.70 7.99
CA PHE A 687 -6.39 27.64 9.17
C PHE A 687 -7.21 27.75 10.45
N TRP A 688 -6.65 27.25 11.55
CA TRP A 688 -7.34 27.23 12.84
C TRP A 688 -6.47 27.94 13.89
N PRO A 689 -6.81 29.18 14.26
CA PRO A 689 -6.17 29.87 15.37
C PRO A 689 -6.50 29.19 16.70
N ASN A 690 -5.51 29.12 17.60
CA ASN A 690 -5.68 28.51 18.90
C ASN A 690 -6.85 29.14 19.69
N ARG A 691 -7.85 28.30 20.02
CA ARG A 691 -9.10 28.67 20.73
C ARG A 691 -10.10 29.52 19.93
N SER A 692 -9.97 29.56 18.59
CA SER A 692 -10.96 30.17 17.68
C SER A 692 -11.77 29.09 16.92
N CYS A 693 -12.52 29.50 15.89
CA CYS A 693 -13.05 28.61 14.84
C CYS A 693 -12.10 28.57 13.64
N GLU A 694 -12.38 27.71 12.64
CA GLU A 694 -11.66 27.70 11.36
C GLU A 694 -11.90 29.03 10.60
N GLU A 695 -10.84 29.56 10.01
CA GLU A 695 -10.82 30.75 9.15
C GLU A 695 -10.32 30.38 7.74
N GLU A 696 -10.67 31.20 6.75
CA GLU A 696 -10.38 30.96 5.33
C GLU A 696 -9.85 32.23 4.64
N ILE A 697 -8.81 32.10 3.82
CA ILE A 697 -8.48 33.07 2.77
C ILE A 697 -8.54 32.39 1.40
N SER A 698 -9.09 33.10 0.40
CA SER A 698 -9.33 32.57 -0.95
C SER A 698 -9.12 33.63 -2.03
N GLY A 699 -8.79 33.19 -3.25
CA GLY A 699 -8.68 34.06 -4.42
C GLY A 699 -7.56 35.10 -4.31
N GLU A 700 -7.81 36.35 -4.69
CA GLU A 700 -6.80 37.43 -4.72
C GLU A 700 -6.14 37.73 -3.36
N ASN A 701 -6.72 37.27 -2.24
CA ASN A 701 -6.14 37.42 -0.91
C ASN A 701 -5.01 36.41 -0.63
N VAL A 702 -4.95 35.28 -1.37
CA VAL A 702 -3.87 34.31 -1.24
C VAL A 702 -2.63 34.85 -1.96
N THR A 703 -1.68 35.34 -1.17
CA THR A 703 -0.42 35.91 -1.67
C THR A 703 0.77 35.31 -0.93
N VAL A 704 1.96 35.30 -1.55
CA VAL A 704 3.20 34.79 -0.91
C VAL A 704 3.44 35.42 0.48
N PRO A 705 3.30 36.75 0.69
CA PRO A 705 3.43 37.33 2.02
C PRO A 705 2.39 36.83 3.04
N ALA A 706 1.14 36.60 2.61
CA ALA A 706 0.10 36.06 3.49
C ALA A 706 0.38 34.59 3.87
N LEU A 707 0.85 33.77 2.91
CA LEU A 707 1.28 32.39 3.18
C LEU A 707 2.48 32.35 4.14
N ASN A 708 3.51 33.15 3.90
CA ASN A 708 4.67 33.23 4.79
C ASN A 708 4.25 33.63 6.21
N GLY A 709 3.37 34.64 6.36
CA GLY A 709 2.83 35.05 7.66
C GLY A 709 2.00 33.97 8.37
N LEU A 710 1.23 33.15 7.63
CA LEU A 710 0.52 32.00 8.22
C LEU A 710 1.49 30.88 8.64
N PHE A 711 2.56 30.63 7.88
CA PHE A 711 3.61 29.70 8.31
C PHE A 711 4.41 30.22 9.50
N GLU A 712 4.66 31.53 9.61
CA GLU A 712 5.26 32.16 10.80
C GLU A 712 4.38 31.96 12.04
N GLN A 713 3.07 32.18 11.93
CA GLN A 713 2.10 31.94 13.01
C GLN A 713 2.00 30.45 13.38
N PHE A 714 2.03 29.54 12.40
CA PHE A 714 2.05 28.10 12.65
C PHE A 714 3.36 27.67 13.36
N ALA A 715 4.51 28.15 12.89
CA ALA A 715 5.82 27.89 13.50
C ALA A 715 5.93 28.47 14.94
N GLY A 716 5.31 29.62 15.18
CA GLY A 716 5.17 30.23 16.51
C GLY A 716 4.16 29.54 17.44
N GLY A 717 3.42 28.54 16.95
CA GLY A 717 2.40 27.83 17.72
C GLY A 717 1.12 28.63 17.97
N GLU A 718 0.82 29.65 17.15
CA GLU A 718 -0.43 30.41 17.21
C GLU A 718 -1.59 29.68 16.51
N LEU A 719 -1.28 28.84 15.52
CA LEU A 719 -2.22 28.02 14.76
C LEU A 719 -2.09 26.53 15.13
N SER A 720 -3.22 25.84 15.31
CA SER A 720 -3.25 24.38 15.52
C SER A 720 -3.38 23.56 14.23
N ARG A 721 -3.86 24.19 13.15
CA ARG A 721 -4.06 23.57 11.82
C ARG A 721 -3.83 24.61 10.72
N LEU A 722 -3.20 24.19 9.62
CA LEU A 722 -3.03 24.97 8.39
C LEU A 722 -3.19 24.04 7.17
N GLU A 723 -4.07 24.39 6.24
CA GLU A 723 -4.37 23.63 5.02
C GLU A 723 -4.18 24.51 3.79
N LEU A 724 -3.31 24.08 2.87
CA LEU A 724 -3.19 24.64 1.52
C LEU A 724 -4.00 23.76 0.56
N ALA A 725 -5.08 24.29 -0.02
CA ALA A 725 -6.00 23.53 -0.87
C ALA A 725 -5.93 24.02 -2.33
N PHE A 726 -5.61 23.08 -3.22
CA PHE A 726 -5.37 23.29 -4.64
C PHE A 726 -6.46 22.65 -5.51
N ASP A 727 -6.94 23.37 -6.52
CA ASP A 727 -7.88 22.83 -7.50
C ASP A 727 -7.14 21.96 -8.55
N PRO A 728 -7.49 20.67 -8.71
CA PRO A 728 -6.82 19.76 -9.62
C PRO A 728 -7.24 20.04 -11.08
N PRO A 729 -6.37 19.77 -12.07
CA PRO A 729 -6.74 19.90 -13.47
C PRO A 729 -7.92 18.98 -13.83
N VAL A 730 -8.85 19.48 -14.64
CA VAL A 730 -10.12 18.80 -14.99
C VAL A 730 -9.91 17.37 -15.53
N TRP A 731 -8.80 17.12 -16.24
CA TRP A 731 -8.46 15.80 -16.80
C TRP A 731 -7.90 14.79 -15.78
N ASP A 732 -7.56 15.22 -14.56
CA ASP A 732 -7.16 14.33 -13.47
C ASP A 732 -8.35 13.85 -12.63
N ILE A 733 -9.53 14.46 -12.77
CA ILE A 733 -10.75 14.09 -12.04
C ILE A 733 -11.33 12.79 -12.66
N LYS A 734 -11.05 11.65 -12.02
CA LYS A 734 -11.47 10.32 -12.48
C LYS A 734 -12.88 9.90 -12.04
N TYR A 735 -13.48 10.63 -11.10
CA TYR A 735 -14.74 10.27 -10.44
C TYR A 735 -15.74 11.42 -10.52
N GLU A 736 -17.04 11.12 -10.41
CA GLU A 736 -18.06 12.15 -10.32
C GLU A 736 -17.86 13.00 -9.04
N ALA A 737 -17.60 14.29 -9.25
CA ALA A 737 -17.48 15.30 -8.21
C ALA A 737 -18.79 15.43 -7.41
N PHE A 738 -18.68 15.77 -6.13
CA PHE A 738 -19.86 15.90 -5.28
C PHE A 738 -20.71 17.12 -5.67
N PRO A 739 -22.05 17.03 -5.60
CA PRO A 739 -22.91 18.21 -5.64
C PRO A 739 -22.59 19.11 -4.44
N GLY A 740 -21.89 20.22 -4.68
CA GLY A 740 -21.62 21.25 -3.67
C GLY A 740 -20.19 21.30 -3.10
N TYR A 741 -19.31 20.33 -3.42
CA TYR A 741 -17.89 20.40 -3.04
C TYR A 741 -16.99 20.01 -4.22
N PRO A 742 -16.15 20.92 -4.76
CA PRO A 742 -15.19 20.60 -5.81
C PRO A 742 -14.09 19.68 -5.28
N CYS A 743 -13.61 18.73 -6.08
CA CYS A 743 -12.45 17.92 -5.71
C CYS A 743 -11.23 18.81 -5.50
N ARG A 744 -10.45 18.58 -4.44
CA ARG A 744 -9.21 19.31 -4.15
C ARG A 744 -8.03 18.38 -3.87
N ARG A 745 -6.83 18.95 -3.94
CA ARG A 745 -5.61 18.41 -3.35
C ARG A 745 -5.26 19.29 -2.16
N SER A 746 -5.27 18.73 -0.96
CA SER A 746 -5.06 19.49 0.29
C SER A 746 -3.79 19.01 0.99
N LEU A 747 -2.83 19.93 1.15
CA LEU A 747 -1.65 19.75 1.99
C LEU A 747 -1.98 20.32 3.38
N VAL A 748 -1.98 19.47 4.40
CA VAL A 748 -2.46 19.80 5.76
C VAL A 748 -1.32 19.65 6.77
N PHE A 749 -1.07 20.71 7.53
CA PHE A 749 -0.19 20.75 8.68
C PHE A 749 -1.02 20.78 9.97
N LEU A 750 -0.63 19.97 10.94
CA LEU A 750 -1.28 19.86 12.25
C LEU A 750 -0.27 20.13 13.36
N CYS A 751 -0.69 20.78 14.45
CA CYS A 751 0.10 20.98 15.65
C CYS A 751 -0.68 20.48 16.88
N LYS A 752 -0.11 19.55 17.65
CA LYS A 752 -0.65 19.01 18.91
C LYS A 752 0.49 18.91 19.92
N ASP A 753 0.32 19.54 21.09
CA ASP A 753 1.30 19.55 22.19
C ASP A 753 2.72 20.01 21.79
N GLY A 754 2.82 20.96 20.84
CA GLY A 754 4.08 21.49 20.31
C GLY A 754 4.72 20.64 19.19
N ARG A 755 4.26 19.39 19.02
CA ARG A 755 4.66 18.51 17.91
C ARG A 755 3.82 18.80 16.68
N VAL A 756 4.41 18.61 15.50
CA VAL A 756 3.75 18.86 14.21
C VAL A 756 3.67 17.61 13.34
N ALA A 757 2.70 17.56 12.43
CA ALA A 757 2.58 16.53 11.40
C ALA A 757 2.23 17.16 10.05
N CYS A 758 2.60 16.48 8.94
CA CYS A 758 2.31 16.92 7.58
C CYS A 758 1.63 15.80 6.78
N LEU A 759 0.50 16.13 6.15
CA LEU A 759 -0.40 15.21 5.45
C LEU A 759 -0.76 15.75 4.07
N TYR A 760 -1.03 14.84 3.14
CA TYR A 760 -1.51 15.19 1.81
C TYR A 760 -2.72 14.35 1.43
N PHE A 761 -3.82 15.00 1.08
CA PHE A 761 -5.10 14.39 0.71
C PHE A 761 -5.42 14.72 -0.76
N ASP A 762 -5.72 13.72 -1.58
CA ASP A 762 -6.06 13.93 -3.00
C ASP A 762 -7.45 13.37 -3.35
N ASP A 763 -8.44 14.26 -3.48
CA ASP A 763 -9.83 13.88 -3.80
C ASP A 763 -9.93 13.24 -5.21
N THR A 764 -8.95 13.45 -6.10
CA THR A 764 -8.96 12.90 -7.46
C THR A 764 -8.62 11.41 -7.52
N THR A 765 -7.80 10.94 -6.57
CA THR A 765 -7.39 9.54 -6.46
C THR A 765 -8.02 8.82 -5.27
N GLN A 766 -8.54 9.55 -4.27
CA GLN A 766 -9.07 9.07 -2.99
C GLN A 766 -8.00 8.41 -2.10
N PHE A 767 -6.75 8.87 -2.22
CA PHE A 767 -5.64 8.48 -1.36
C PHE A 767 -5.23 9.64 -0.45
N PHE A 768 -4.71 9.28 0.72
CA PHE A 768 -4.00 10.20 1.58
C PHE A 768 -2.65 9.63 2.00
N TYR A 769 -1.73 10.54 2.27
CA TYR A 769 -0.33 10.27 2.54
C TYR A 769 0.08 11.06 3.78
N ALA A 770 1.02 10.51 4.54
CA ALA A 770 1.66 11.21 5.65
C ALA A 770 3.16 11.30 5.38
N LEU A 771 3.75 12.45 5.69
CA LEU A 771 5.19 12.58 5.73
C LEU A 771 5.71 11.85 6.98
N ARG A 772 6.69 10.96 6.81
CA ARG A 772 7.16 10.05 7.85
C ARG A 772 8.70 10.03 7.92
N ARG A 773 9.25 9.93 9.13
CA ARG A 773 10.66 9.61 9.38
C ARG A 773 10.98 8.18 8.93
N GLU A 774 12.11 8.03 8.25
CA GLU A 774 12.69 6.74 7.91
C GLU A 774 12.99 5.91 9.16
N ASN A 775 12.63 4.62 9.11
CA ASN A 775 12.92 3.68 10.17
C ASN A 775 13.21 2.31 9.52
N GLN A 776 14.50 2.02 9.35
CA GLN A 776 15.01 0.81 8.71
C GLN A 776 14.60 -0.47 9.47
N ASN A 777 14.24 -0.36 10.76
CA ASN A 777 13.78 -1.48 11.60
C ASN A 777 12.27 -1.78 11.50
N ILE A 778 11.53 -1.12 10.60
CA ILE A 778 10.19 -1.54 10.22
C ILE A 778 10.24 -2.07 8.79
N GLY A 779 10.42 -3.39 8.65
CA GLY A 779 10.14 -4.09 7.40
C GLY A 779 8.68 -3.92 6.95
N PRO A 780 8.26 -4.55 5.83
CA PRO A 780 6.86 -4.47 5.37
C PRO A 780 5.84 -4.87 6.46
N GLU A 781 6.32 -5.64 7.44
CA GLU A 781 5.75 -5.89 8.75
C GLU A 781 5.52 -4.65 9.64
N LYS A 782 4.60 -3.74 9.27
CA LYS A 782 3.51 -3.27 10.17
C LYS A 782 2.49 -2.38 9.44
N THR A 783 1.76 -2.97 8.51
CA THR A 783 0.55 -2.38 7.93
C THR A 783 -0.64 -2.56 8.89
N ALA A 784 -0.44 -2.16 10.15
CA ALA A 784 -1.46 -2.18 11.18
C ALA A 784 -2.66 -1.35 10.71
N PHE A 785 -3.87 -1.88 10.93
CA PHE A 785 -5.09 -1.15 10.64
C PHE A 785 -5.12 0.11 11.51
N PHE A 786 -4.99 1.27 10.86
CA PHE A 786 -5.15 2.57 11.51
C PHE A 786 -6.63 2.79 11.82
N ASN A 787 -7.01 2.55 13.08
CA ASN A 787 -8.32 2.96 13.61
C ASN A 787 -8.32 4.49 13.82
N LEU A 788 -9.36 5.17 13.36
CA LEU A 788 -9.34 6.60 13.08
C LEU A 788 -9.97 7.44 14.20
N THR A 789 -9.23 7.81 15.25
CA THR A 789 -9.72 8.76 16.28
C THR A 789 -8.73 9.84 16.73
N GLU A 790 -9.29 10.97 17.15
CA GLU A 790 -8.64 12.20 17.65
C GLU A 790 -7.55 11.98 18.72
N ASP A 791 -7.64 10.92 19.54
CA ASP A 791 -6.74 10.67 20.68
C ASP A 791 -5.86 9.40 20.58
N LYS A 792 -5.91 8.65 19.48
CA LYS A 792 -4.78 7.81 19.02
C LYS A 792 -4.56 7.97 17.50
N PRO A 793 -4.12 9.15 17.05
CA PRO A 793 -3.85 9.44 15.65
C PRO A 793 -2.48 8.88 15.21
N LEU A 794 -2.12 9.14 13.94
CA LEU A 794 -0.82 9.02 13.26
C LEU A 794 0.37 8.42 14.04
N PRO A 795 1.15 7.47 13.45
CA PRO A 795 2.36 6.93 14.07
C PRO A 795 3.27 8.02 14.64
N GLU A 796 3.98 7.73 15.73
CA GLU A 796 5.02 8.62 16.28
C GLU A 796 6.05 9.03 15.21
N LEU A 797 6.33 8.16 14.23
CA LEU A 797 7.20 8.46 13.07
C LEU A 797 6.64 9.52 12.10
N CYS A 798 5.37 9.90 12.20
CA CYS A 798 4.75 11.00 11.45
C CYS A 798 4.65 12.30 12.28
N TRP A 799 5.06 12.27 13.55
CA TRP A 799 5.14 13.44 14.42
C TRP A 799 6.60 13.95 14.48
N PHE A 800 6.75 15.25 14.31
CA PHE A 800 8.01 15.98 14.36
C PHE A 800 8.01 16.85 15.60
N ASP A 801 9.14 16.92 16.31
CA ASP A 801 9.21 17.56 17.63
C ASP A 801 9.05 19.09 17.58
N SER A 802 9.19 19.69 16.39
CA SER A 802 8.82 21.06 16.10
C SER A 802 8.68 21.29 14.58
N PHE A 803 8.18 22.47 14.18
CA PHE A 803 8.12 22.85 12.77
C PHE A 803 9.49 23.04 12.10
N PHE A 804 10.56 23.23 12.88
CA PHE A 804 11.93 23.42 12.37
C PHE A 804 12.35 22.33 11.37
N SER A 805 12.10 21.06 11.70
CA SER A 805 12.43 19.91 10.83
C SER A 805 11.68 19.93 9.50
N LEU A 806 10.46 20.47 9.46
CA LEU A 806 9.70 20.64 8.23
C LEU A 806 10.14 21.89 7.47
N GLN A 807 10.53 22.96 8.17
CA GLN A 807 10.97 24.24 7.60
C GLN A 807 12.24 24.08 6.76
N CYS A 808 13.23 23.30 7.22
CA CYS A 808 14.44 22.98 6.46
C CYS A 808 14.15 22.34 5.09
N HIS A 809 12.98 21.70 4.96
CA HIS A 809 12.53 20.95 3.79
C HIS A 809 11.27 21.52 3.14
N LEU A 810 10.82 22.71 3.54
CA LEU A 810 9.50 23.24 3.17
C LEU A 810 9.32 23.34 1.65
N LYS A 811 10.38 23.68 0.92
CA LYS A 811 10.39 23.72 -0.56
C LYS A 811 10.05 22.36 -1.19
N ASP A 812 10.62 21.28 -0.68
CA ASP A 812 10.42 19.93 -1.21
C ASP A 812 9.02 19.42 -0.84
N ILE A 813 8.57 19.70 0.39
CA ILE A 813 7.20 19.42 0.86
C ILE A 813 6.16 20.15 0.01
N LEU A 814 6.37 21.45 -0.27
CA LEU A 814 5.47 22.26 -1.11
C LEU A 814 5.47 21.82 -2.58
N SER A 815 6.54 21.20 -3.09
CA SER A 815 6.62 20.68 -4.47
C SER A 815 5.54 19.64 -4.78
N VAL A 816 5.06 18.93 -3.76
CA VAL A 816 4.01 17.89 -3.85
C VAL A 816 2.73 18.43 -4.47
N SER A 817 2.43 19.72 -4.29
CA SER A 817 1.28 20.40 -4.92
C SER A 817 1.27 20.28 -6.45
N THR A 818 2.44 20.13 -7.08
CA THR A 818 2.63 20.00 -8.54
C THR A 818 2.64 18.54 -9.02
N LEU A 819 2.68 17.57 -8.11
CA LEU A 819 2.87 16.16 -8.42
C LEU A 819 1.56 15.38 -8.43
N ARG A 820 1.51 14.37 -9.30
CA ARG A 820 0.37 13.43 -9.39
C ARG A 820 0.45 12.27 -8.39
N ASP A 821 1.62 12.08 -7.80
CA ASP A 821 1.93 11.01 -6.84
C ASP A 821 2.99 11.56 -5.86
N PRO A 822 2.63 11.81 -4.59
CA PRO A 822 3.56 12.33 -3.57
C PRO A 822 4.80 11.44 -3.36
N LYS A 823 4.71 10.13 -3.64
CA LYS A 823 5.86 9.21 -3.56
C LYS A 823 6.97 9.53 -4.58
N LYS A 824 6.68 10.39 -5.57
CA LYS A 824 7.62 10.85 -6.59
C LYS A 824 8.20 12.25 -6.30
N ALA A 825 7.90 12.80 -5.13
CA ALA A 825 8.61 13.98 -4.64
C ALA A 825 10.11 13.67 -4.46
N PRO A 826 11.01 14.66 -4.64
CA PRO A 826 12.43 14.46 -4.34
C PRO A 826 12.61 14.01 -2.87
N PRO A 827 13.55 13.08 -2.60
CA PRO A 827 13.76 12.55 -1.25
C PRO A 827 14.07 13.69 -0.28
N THR A 828 13.28 13.77 0.78
CA THR A 828 13.21 14.95 1.64
C THR A 828 14.09 14.71 2.88
N GLY A 829 15.41 14.60 2.67
CA GLY A 829 16.33 14.10 3.69
C GLY A 829 15.94 12.67 4.13
N ARG A 830 15.79 12.44 5.43
CA ARG A 830 15.28 11.18 6.02
C ARG A 830 13.75 11.07 6.04
N TYR A 831 13.04 11.91 5.27
CA TYR A 831 11.58 11.95 5.25
C TYR A 831 11.03 11.52 3.89
N PHE A 832 9.97 10.71 3.92
CA PHE A 832 9.30 10.21 2.73
C PHE A 832 7.77 10.24 2.87
N TRP A 833 7.08 10.30 1.75
CA TRP A 833 5.62 10.24 1.68
C TRP A 833 5.14 8.79 1.76
N ALA A 834 4.71 8.37 2.94
CA ALA A 834 4.11 7.06 3.15
C ALA A 834 2.62 7.11 2.81
N GLU A 835 2.14 6.15 2.03
CA GLU A 835 0.70 5.93 1.83
C GLU A 835 0.10 5.30 3.09
N SER A 836 -0.83 6.00 3.71
CA SER A 836 -1.29 5.69 5.06
C SER A 836 -2.19 4.44 5.16
N TRP A 837 -2.57 3.83 4.03
CA TRP A 837 -3.34 2.58 4.01
C TRP A 837 -2.48 1.31 4.10
N GLY A 838 -1.16 1.43 4.07
CA GLY A 838 -0.25 0.29 4.20
C GLY A 838 -0.37 -0.73 3.07
N GLY A 839 -0.66 -0.29 1.84
CA GLY A 839 -0.72 -1.17 0.66
C GLY A 839 -1.82 -2.24 0.67
N VAL A 840 -2.72 -2.25 1.65
CA VAL A 840 -3.83 -3.20 1.71
C VAL A 840 -4.88 -2.83 0.66
N TYR A 841 -5.14 -3.74 -0.27
CA TYR A 841 -6.25 -3.67 -1.23
C TYR A 841 -7.57 -3.53 -0.44
N ARG A 842 -8.31 -2.43 -0.63
CA ARG A 842 -9.54 -2.12 0.12
C ARG A 842 -10.68 -1.81 -0.85
N ALA A 843 -11.84 -2.42 -0.65
CA ALA A 843 -13.06 -1.91 -1.26
C ALA A 843 -13.47 -0.62 -0.52
N ASN A 844 -14.48 0.10 -1.04
CA ASN A 844 -14.98 1.32 -0.40
C ASN A 844 -13.92 2.40 -0.04
N LEU A 845 -12.84 2.50 -0.84
CA LEU A 845 -11.80 3.55 -0.77
C LEU A 845 -12.39 4.94 -0.46
N ARG A 846 -13.48 5.32 -1.13
CA ARG A 846 -14.20 6.60 -0.93
C ARG A 846 -14.66 6.84 0.52
N VAL A 847 -15.23 5.84 1.20
CA VAL A 847 -15.75 5.98 2.57
C VAL A 847 -14.58 6.12 3.54
N LYS A 848 -13.59 5.24 3.42
CA LYS A 848 -12.39 5.22 4.26
C LYS A 848 -11.55 6.49 4.11
N TYR A 849 -11.42 7.00 2.89
CA TYR A 849 -10.77 8.27 2.59
C TYR A 849 -11.49 9.47 3.25
N MET A 850 -12.83 9.51 3.21
CA MET A 850 -13.61 10.57 3.86
C MET A 850 -13.54 10.51 5.39
N LEU A 851 -13.56 9.31 5.98
CA LEU A 851 -13.28 9.14 7.41
C LEU A 851 -11.88 9.64 7.77
N ALA A 852 -10.85 9.33 6.96
CA ALA A 852 -9.50 9.83 7.16
C ALA A 852 -9.39 11.36 7.04
N LYS A 853 -10.12 12.01 6.13
CA LYS A 853 -10.23 13.48 6.09
C LYS A 853 -10.80 14.02 7.39
N ARG A 854 -11.92 13.47 7.88
CA ARG A 854 -12.57 13.95 9.12
C ARG A 854 -11.69 13.73 10.36
N GLU A 855 -11.15 12.52 10.53
CA GLU A 855 -10.51 12.09 11.78
C GLU A 855 -9.00 12.38 11.85
N VAL A 856 -8.29 12.26 10.71
CA VAL A 856 -6.83 12.50 10.66
C VAL A 856 -6.54 13.90 10.14
N GLY A 857 -7.19 14.32 9.05
CA GLY A 857 -7.01 15.65 8.45
C GLY A 857 -7.77 16.78 9.13
N GLN A 858 -8.63 16.47 10.11
CA GLN A 858 -9.51 17.42 10.82
C GLN A 858 -10.35 18.30 9.89
N PHE A 859 -10.85 17.73 8.78
CA PHE A 859 -11.72 18.45 7.84
C PHE A 859 -13.14 18.60 8.42
N HIS A 860 -13.75 19.78 8.23
CA HIS A 860 -15.17 19.98 8.51
C HIS A 860 -16.05 19.02 7.70
N LEU A 861 -17.19 18.58 8.25
CA LEU A 861 -18.05 17.56 7.64
C LEU A 861 -18.43 17.89 6.19
N GLU A 862 -18.70 19.17 5.89
CA GLU A 862 -19.04 19.65 4.55
C GLU A 862 -17.97 19.36 3.47
N ARG A 863 -16.69 19.19 3.87
CA ARG A 863 -15.56 18.85 2.99
C ARG A 863 -15.15 17.37 3.06
N ALA A 864 -15.88 16.57 3.85
CA ALA A 864 -15.59 15.16 4.15
C ALA A 864 -16.85 14.27 4.27
N TYR A 865 -18.01 14.69 3.73
CA TYR A 865 -19.27 13.94 3.88
C TYR A 865 -19.42 12.83 2.83
N VAL A 866 -20.04 11.73 3.24
CA VAL A 866 -20.49 10.66 2.36
C VAL A 866 -22.03 10.71 2.20
N PRO A 867 -22.59 10.80 0.97
CA PRO A 867 -24.04 10.78 0.71
C PRO A 867 -24.71 9.49 1.14
N VAL A 868 -26.00 9.53 1.48
CA VAL A 868 -26.75 8.37 2.01
C VAL A 868 -26.92 7.25 0.97
N GLU A 869 -26.84 7.60 -0.31
CA GLU A 869 -26.95 6.69 -1.45
C GLU A 869 -25.70 5.79 -1.62
N VAL A 870 -24.55 6.22 -1.12
CA VAL A 870 -23.33 5.39 -1.12
C VAL A 870 -23.50 4.30 -0.06
N PRO A 871 -23.45 3.00 -0.39
CA PRO A 871 -23.65 1.95 0.59
C PRO A 871 -22.73 2.11 1.81
N LEU A 872 -23.28 1.91 3.01
CA LEU A 872 -22.49 1.86 4.24
C LEU A 872 -21.39 0.80 4.10
N GLY A 873 -20.22 1.12 4.65
CA GLY A 873 -19.00 0.39 4.36
C GLY A 873 -18.40 -0.33 5.55
N PRO A 874 -19.10 -1.31 6.18
CA PRO A 874 -18.49 -2.09 7.24
C PRO A 874 -17.48 -3.08 6.65
N GLU A 875 -16.28 -2.58 6.36
CA GLU A 875 -15.10 -3.43 6.14
C GLU A 875 -14.58 -4.05 7.45
N ALA A 876 -15.09 -3.61 8.60
CA ALA A 876 -15.09 -4.38 9.85
C ALA A 876 -15.68 -5.80 9.70
N PHE A 877 -16.44 -6.04 8.62
CA PHE A 877 -16.95 -7.36 8.19
C PHE A 877 -16.30 -7.87 6.89
N SER A 878 -15.11 -7.40 6.52
CA SER A 878 -14.31 -7.92 5.38
C SER A 878 -12.82 -7.98 5.69
N GLY A 879 -12.47 -8.79 6.71
CA GLY A 879 -11.10 -9.19 7.03
C GLY A 879 -11.12 -10.57 7.67
N GLY A 880 -10.44 -11.55 7.06
CA GLY A 880 -10.49 -12.95 7.50
C GLY A 880 -10.05 -13.19 8.95
N ASP A 881 -9.12 -12.37 9.45
CA ASP A 881 -8.56 -12.45 10.80
C ASP A 881 -9.29 -11.61 11.86
N GLU A 882 -10.08 -10.59 11.47
CA GLU A 882 -10.84 -9.80 12.45
C GLU A 882 -12.21 -10.41 12.76
N LEU A 883 -12.86 -11.05 11.77
CA LEU A 883 -14.15 -11.71 11.99
C LEU A 883 -14.05 -13.05 12.71
N SER A 884 -12.90 -13.75 12.63
CA SER A 884 -12.65 -14.94 13.43
C SER A 884 -12.73 -14.64 14.93
N ARG A 885 -12.24 -13.46 15.34
CA ARG A 885 -12.37 -12.89 16.69
C ARG A 885 -13.78 -12.38 17.02
N ARG A 886 -14.56 -11.96 16.02
CA ARG A 886 -15.92 -11.39 16.17
C ARG A 886 -17.05 -12.42 15.89
N SER A 887 -16.83 -13.69 16.25
CA SER A 887 -17.72 -14.85 15.98
C SER A 887 -19.06 -14.87 16.75
N SER A 888 -19.58 -13.72 17.17
CA SER A 888 -20.84 -13.57 17.93
C SER A 888 -21.54 -12.23 17.66
N LEU A 889 -21.49 -11.75 16.40
CA LEU A 889 -22.23 -10.57 15.96
C LEU A 889 -23.71 -10.93 15.75
N GLU A 890 -24.64 -10.13 16.27
CA GLU A 890 -26.10 -10.30 16.09
C GLU A 890 -26.71 -9.05 15.44
N LEU A 891 -27.53 -9.28 14.40
CA LEU A 891 -28.36 -8.25 13.77
C LEU A 891 -29.84 -8.56 14.01
N GLU A 892 -30.56 -7.62 14.61
CA GLU A 892 -32.02 -7.62 14.75
C GLU A 892 -32.62 -6.46 13.95
N TRP A 893 -33.74 -6.68 13.28
CA TRP A 893 -34.49 -5.60 12.62
C TRP A 893 -36.00 -5.84 12.57
N TYR A 894 -36.73 -4.73 12.41
CA TYR A 894 -38.18 -4.67 12.27
C TYR A 894 -38.54 -3.86 11.02
N THR A 895 -39.41 -4.39 10.16
CA THR A 895 -39.90 -3.68 8.97
C THR A 895 -41.09 -2.78 9.29
N ASP A 896 -41.40 -1.85 8.38
CA ASP A 896 -42.64 -1.07 8.41
C ASP A 896 -43.91 -1.94 8.30
N THR A 897 -43.81 -3.10 7.65
CA THR A 897 -44.86 -4.14 7.61
C THR A 897 -45.03 -4.92 8.91
N GLY A 898 -44.15 -4.75 9.89
CA GLY A 898 -44.18 -5.45 11.19
C GLY A 898 -43.53 -6.83 11.20
N GLU A 899 -42.75 -7.19 10.18
CA GLU A 899 -41.88 -8.37 10.23
C GLU A 899 -40.72 -8.13 11.19
N HIS A 900 -40.32 -9.16 11.93
CA HIS A 900 -39.22 -9.12 12.89
C HIS A 900 -38.27 -10.28 12.61
N GLN A 901 -36.97 -9.99 12.53
CA GLN A 901 -35.93 -11.01 12.35
C GLN A 901 -34.75 -10.72 13.28
N ILE A 902 -34.14 -11.79 13.80
CA ILE A 902 -32.87 -11.79 14.53
C ILE A 902 -31.98 -12.82 13.84
N ARG A 903 -30.75 -12.45 13.50
CA ARG A 903 -29.81 -13.33 12.80
C ARG A 903 -28.37 -13.12 13.29
N PRO A 904 -27.64 -14.19 13.65
CA PRO A 904 -26.20 -14.11 13.83
C PRO A 904 -25.54 -13.85 12.47
N ILE A 905 -24.52 -12.98 12.46
CA ILE A 905 -23.81 -12.54 11.25
C ILE A 905 -22.44 -13.21 11.24
N GLY A 906 -22.22 -14.09 10.26
CA GLY A 906 -20.92 -14.69 9.97
C GLY A 906 -20.07 -13.85 9.00
N PRO A 907 -18.82 -14.28 8.71
CA PRO A 907 -17.91 -13.58 7.80
C PRO A 907 -18.40 -13.44 6.36
N TYR A 908 -19.46 -14.16 5.97
CA TYR A 908 -20.07 -14.10 4.64
C TYR A 908 -21.38 -13.29 4.59
N ASP A 909 -21.90 -12.82 5.72
CA ASP A 909 -23.20 -12.12 5.82
C ASP A 909 -23.12 -10.59 5.62
N ASN A 910 -21.95 -10.05 5.24
CA ASN A 910 -21.72 -8.60 5.03
C ASN A 910 -22.77 -7.96 4.09
N ALA A 911 -23.16 -8.68 3.03
CA ALA A 911 -24.21 -8.23 2.09
C ALA A 911 -25.58 -8.01 2.76
N LEU A 912 -25.96 -8.87 3.71
CA LEU A 912 -27.22 -8.73 4.46
C LEU A 912 -27.21 -7.49 5.36
N VAL A 913 -26.09 -7.25 6.04
CA VAL A 913 -25.92 -6.07 6.91
C VAL A 913 -26.02 -4.79 6.09
N LYS A 914 -25.29 -4.71 4.96
CA LYS A 914 -25.35 -3.59 4.01
C LYS A 914 -26.77 -3.36 3.46
N GLN A 915 -27.47 -4.43 3.08
CA GLN A 915 -28.85 -4.34 2.61
C GLN A 915 -29.79 -3.81 3.71
N THR A 916 -29.71 -4.35 4.93
CA THR A 916 -30.59 -3.95 6.05
C THR A 916 -30.42 -2.47 6.39
N PHE A 917 -29.18 -1.98 6.40
CA PHE A 917 -28.91 -0.55 6.56
C PHE A 917 -29.49 0.29 5.40
N ALA A 918 -29.31 -0.12 4.15
CA ALA A 918 -29.90 0.59 3.01
C ALA A 918 -31.43 0.65 3.09
N GLN A 919 -32.06 -0.45 3.54
CA GLN A 919 -33.50 -0.53 3.79
C GLN A 919 -33.97 0.39 4.92
N PHE A 920 -33.15 0.61 5.95
CA PHE A 920 -33.42 1.61 7.00
C PHE A 920 -33.46 3.04 6.44
N PHE A 921 -32.47 3.43 5.63
CA PHE A 921 -32.47 4.77 4.99
C PHE A 921 -33.56 4.94 3.93
N GLN A 922 -33.98 3.86 3.27
CA GLN A 922 -35.15 3.84 2.37
C GLN A 922 -36.51 3.84 3.11
N GLY A 923 -36.52 3.57 4.42
CA GLY A 923 -37.72 3.57 5.26
C GLY A 923 -38.49 2.25 5.33
N GLN A 924 -37.94 1.17 4.74
CA GLN A 924 -38.49 -0.19 4.83
C GLN A 924 -38.21 -0.85 6.19
N VAL A 925 -37.12 -0.45 6.86
CA VAL A 925 -36.78 -0.88 8.22
C VAL A 925 -36.99 0.29 9.17
N VAL A 926 -37.80 0.09 10.21
CA VAL A 926 -38.19 1.12 11.20
C VAL A 926 -37.40 1.04 12.50
N ARG A 927 -36.81 -0.11 12.80
CA ARG A 927 -35.89 -0.32 13.91
C ARG A 927 -34.85 -1.36 13.50
N MET A 928 -33.58 -1.11 13.81
CA MET A 928 -32.54 -2.15 13.79
C MET A 928 -31.61 -2.03 15.00
N ARG A 929 -31.07 -3.16 15.44
CA ARG A 929 -30.06 -3.29 16.50
C ARG A 929 -28.92 -4.16 15.99
N LEU A 930 -27.71 -3.65 16.08
CA LEU A 930 -26.48 -4.41 15.90
C LEU A 930 -25.86 -4.65 17.28
N SER A 931 -25.49 -5.89 17.61
CA SER A 931 -24.94 -6.27 18.92
C SER A 931 -23.68 -7.13 18.78
N TRP A 932 -22.70 -6.92 19.66
CA TRP A 932 -21.42 -7.65 19.62
C TRP A 932 -20.74 -7.71 21.00
N PRO A 933 -19.84 -8.69 21.24
CA PRO A 933 -19.10 -8.80 22.50
C PRO A 933 -18.09 -7.65 22.67
N VAL A 934 -17.92 -7.16 23.90
CA VAL A 934 -16.93 -6.11 24.22
C VAL A 934 -15.54 -6.70 24.46
N PHE A 935 -14.53 -6.18 23.78
CA PHE A 935 -13.12 -6.45 24.08
C PHE A 935 -12.62 -5.46 25.15
N PRO A 936 -12.16 -5.90 26.35
CA PRO A 936 -11.80 -4.95 27.40
C PRO A 936 -10.46 -4.22 27.23
N ALA A 937 -9.57 -4.70 26.34
CA ALA A 937 -8.20 -4.19 26.23
C ALA A 937 -8.12 -2.73 25.71
N PRO A 938 -8.87 -2.31 24.67
CA PRO A 938 -8.90 -0.92 24.23
C PRO A 938 -9.33 0.08 25.32
N TYR A 939 -10.31 -0.28 26.15
CA TYR A 939 -10.86 0.58 27.21
C TYR A 939 -9.85 0.95 28.31
N ARG A 940 -8.66 0.31 28.36
CA ARG A 940 -7.54 0.69 29.24
C ARG A 940 -6.99 2.09 28.98
N ALA A 941 -7.26 2.68 27.80
CA ALA A 941 -6.94 4.08 27.54
C ALA A 941 -7.88 5.06 28.26
N HIS A 942 -9.12 4.63 28.54
CA HIS A 942 -10.21 5.48 29.06
C HIS A 942 -10.52 5.24 30.53
N LEU A 943 -10.12 4.09 31.08
CA LEU A 943 -10.42 3.66 32.44
C LEU A 943 -9.15 3.25 33.18
N ALA A 944 -9.00 3.73 34.42
CA ALA A 944 -7.96 3.25 35.32
C ALA A 944 -8.09 1.72 35.55
N PRO A 945 -6.98 0.97 35.72
CA PRO A 945 -7.01 -0.50 35.75
C PRO A 945 -7.95 -1.09 36.80
N ASP A 946 -7.96 -0.50 37.99
CA ASP A 946 -8.82 -0.86 39.13
C ASP A 946 -10.31 -0.61 38.84
N VAL A 947 -10.64 0.49 38.16
CA VAL A 947 -12.00 0.82 37.73
C VAL A 947 -12.48 -0.14 36.64
N LEU A 948 -11.60 -0.52 35.70
CA LEU A 948 -11.90 -1.48 34.64
C LEU A 948 -12.16 -2.88 35.22
N GLU A 949 -11.30 -3.37 36.12
CA GLU A 949 -11.49 -4.67 36.80
C GLU A 949 -12.80 -4.71 37.61
N ALA A 950 -13.10 -3.65 38.37
CA ALA A 950 -14.35 -3.54 39.13
C ALA A 950 -15.60 -3.57 38.22
N LYS A 951 -15.54 -2.94 37.05
CA LYS A 951 -16.62 -2.97 36.04
C LYS A 951 -16.77 -4.35 35.41
N LEU A 952 -15.67 -5.00 35.01
CA LEU A 952 -15.69 -6.35 34.43
C LEU A 952 -16.28 -7.39 35.40
N LYS A 953 -15.95 -7.30 36.69
CA LYS A 953 -16.48 -8.22 37.72
C LYS A 953 -18.00 -8.20 37.85
N ARG A 954 -18.69 -7.10 37.51
CA ARG A 954 -20.18 -7.04 37.51
C ARG A 954 -20.81 -7.89 36.40
N TRP A 955 -20.05 -8.22 35.36
CA TRP A 955 -20.45 -9.01 34.20
C TRP A 955 -19.85 -10.42 34.20
N GLU A 956 -19.20 -10.84 35.29
CA GLU A 956 -18.70 -12.20 35.47
C GLU A 956 -19.86 -13.21 35.35
N GLY A 957 -19.78 -14.12 34.37
CA GLY A 957 -20.85 -15.07 34.06
C GLY A 957 -22.05 -14.52 33.27
N LYS A 958 -21.97 -13.31 32.71
CA LYS A 958 -23.01 -12.69 31.85
C LYS A 958 -22.44 -12.25 30.49
N PRO A 959 -23.26 -12.19 29.43
CA PRO A 959 -22.82 -11.63 28.15
C PRO A 959 -22.59 -10.11 28.31
N LEU A 960 -21.36 -9.67 28.04
CA LEU A 960 -20.95 -8.26 28.03
C LEU A 960 -20.95 -7.74 26.59
N GLN A 961 -21.90 -6.88 26.23
CA GLN A 961 -22.11 -6.45 24.85
C GLN A 961 -22.13 -4.93 24.65
N SER A 962 -21.77 -4.50 23.43
CA SER A 962 -22.07 -3.16 22.92
C SER A 962 -23.15 -3.26 21.86
N HIS A 963 -23.97 -2.21 21.75
CA HIS A 963 -25.07 -2.16 20.79
C HIS A 963 -25.18 -0.79 20.11
N ILE A 964 -25.43 -0.81 18.80
CA ILE A 964 -25.94 0.34 18.04
C ILE A 964 -27.40 0.07 17.72
N VAL A 965 -28.29 1.01 18.06
CA VAL A 965 -29.71 0.95 17.79
C VAL A 965 -30.11 2.14 16.92
N LEU A 966 -30.69 1.87 15.76
CA LEU A 966 -31.31 2.88 14.91
C LEU A 966 -32.83 2.75 14.99
N LEU A 967 -33.48 3.90 15.12
CA LEU A 967 -34.94 4.04 15.20
C LEU A 967 -35.39 5.03 14.13
N ARG A 968 -36.54 4.78 13.50
CA ARG A 968 -37.13 5.66 12.49
C ARG A 968 -38.62 5.86 12.72
N ASP A 969 -39.06 7.11 12.56
CA ASP A 969 -40.47 7.53 12.63
C ASP A 969 -40.75 8.41 11.40
N GLY A 970 -41.30 7.79 10.34
CA GLY A 970 -41.54 8.43 9.05
C GLY A 970 -40.24 8.93 8.38
N ASN A 971 -40.04 10.26 8.39
CA ASN A 971 -38.85 10.94 7.85
C ASN A 971 -37.88 11.44 8.94
N ALA A 972 -38.09 11.04 10.19
CA ALA A 972 -37.21 11.33 11.30
C ALA A 972 -36.49 10.05 11.78
N ALA A 973 -35.28 10.18 12.29
CA ALA A 973 -34.50 9.08 12.85
C ALA A 973 -33.81 9.46 14.17
N MET A 974 -33.47 8.44 14.96
CA MET A 974 -32.61 8.56 16.15
C MET A 974 -31.58 7.43 16.14
N LEU A 975 -30.35 7.73 16.58
CA LEU A 975 -29.28 6.76 16.80
C LEU A 975 -28.97 6.72 18.30
N LEU A 976 -28.95 5.52 18.86
CA LEU A 976 -28.67 5.22 20.27
C LEU A 976 -27.51 4.22 20.38
N CYS A 977 -26.52 4.56 21.20
CA CYS A 977 -25.42 3.70 21.63
C CYS A 977 -25.74 3.11 23.02
N LEU A 978 -25.53 1.81 23.22
CA LEU A 978 -25.60 1.16 24.52
C LEU A 978 -24.28 0.44 24.81
N GLN A 979 -23.63 0.78 25.93
CA GLN A 979 -22.29 0.26 26.28
C GLN A 979 -22.34 -0.45 27.64
N ASP A 980 -22.40 -1.80 27.68
CA ASP A 980 -22.59 -2.56 28.94
C ASP A 980 -21.45 -2.37 29.96
N LEU A 981 -20.22 -2.25 29.48
CA LEU A 981 -19.03 -2.04 30.32
C LEU A 981 -19.06 -0.68 31.01
N LEU A 982 -19.50 0.34 30.29
CA LEU A 982 -19.60 1.70 30.82
C LEU A 982 -20.90 1.91 31.63
N GLN A 983 -21.96 1.17 31.30
CA GLN A 983 -23.36 1.39 31.73
C GLN A 983 -23.91 2.74 31.27
N GLN A 984 -23.67 3.08 30.01
CA GLN A 984 -24.09 4.33 29.38
C GLN A 984 -25.03 4.06 28.20
N ALA A 985 -26.05 4.91 28.07
CA ALA A 985 -27.05 4.89 27.01
C ALA A 985 -27.15 6.28 26.38
N GLU A 986 -26.50 6.45 25.24
CA GLU A 986 -26.12 7.75 24.70
C GLU A 986 -26.73 7.94 23.30
N TYR A 987 -27.42 9.05 23.10
CA TYR A 987 -28.08 9.38 21.84
C TYR A 987 -27.23 10.36 21.03
N PHE A 988 -27.09 10.13 19.73
CA PHE A 988 -26.35 11.03 18.84
C PHE A 988 -27.12 12.33 18.63
N VAL A 989 -26.47 13.47 18.86
CA VAL A 989 -27.07 14.80 18.80
C VAL A 989 -27.23 15.26 17.34
N ALA A 990 -28.45 15.64 16.97
CA ALA A 990 -28.83 16.21 15.67
C ALA A 990 -28.62 17.74 15.59
N ASP A 991 -28.73 18.43 16.73
CA ASP A 991 -28.55 19.89 16.82
C ASP A 991 -27.67 20.23 18.02
N TYR A 992 -26.38 20.40 17.74
CA TYR A 992 -25.34 20.69 18.73
C TYR A 992 -25.58 22.02 19.46
N TRP A 993 -26.03 23.07 18.75
CA TRP A 993 -26.24 24.39 19.35
C TRP A 993 -27.45 24.39 20.27
N THR A 994 -28.56 23.76 19.87
CA THR A 994 -29.73 23.57 20.75
C THR A 994 -29.41 22.66 21.94
N TYR A 995 -28.41 21.77 21.85
CA TYR A 995 -27.93 20.98 23.00
C TYR A 995 -27.04 21.79 23.96
N LEU A 996 -26.18 22.68 23.46
CA LEU A 996 -25.37 23.55 24.33
C LEU A 996 -26.19 24.62 25.07
N ASP A 997 -27.28 25.12 24.47
CA ASP A 997 -28.17 26.15 25.05
C ASP A 997 -29.17 25.59 26.10
N VAL A 998 -28.97 24.35 26.58
CA VAL A 998 -29.89 23.70 27.54
C VAL A 998 -29.64 24.19 28.98
N GLU A 999 -30.17 25.37 29.30
CA GLU A 999 -30.26 25.84 30.69
C GLU A 999 -31.39 25.12 31.46
N GLY A 1000 -31.03 23.98 32.05
CA GLY A 1000 -31.90 23.21 32.96
C GLY A 1000 -33.08 22.53 32.25
N LYS A 1001 -34.32 22.88 32.62
CA LYS A 1001 -35.53 22.22 32.06
C LYS A 1001 -36.04 22.84 30.76
N LYS A 1002 -35.37 23.87 30.23
CA LYS A 1002 -35.76 24.55 29.00
C LYS A 1002 -35.00 23.98 27.81
N TYR A 1003 -35.65 23.10 27.07
CA TYR A 1003 -35.20 22.62 25.77
C TYR A 1003 -36.44 22.26 24.92
N PRO A 1004 -36.40 22.39 23.58
CA PRO A 1004 -37.56 22.08 22.76
C PRO A 1004 -37.82 20.56 22.76
N LYS A 1005 -39.11 20.19 22.68
CA LYS A 1005 -39.55 18.79 22.79
C LYS A 1005 -40.37 18.39 21.58
N GLY A 1006 -39.93 17.32 20.92
CA GLY A 1006 -40.64 16.68 19.82
C GLY A 1006 -41.43 15.47 20.29
N THR A 1007 -42.18 14.86 19.37
CA THR A 1007 -42.74 13.52 19.53
C THR A 1007 -42.02 12.60 18.56
N PHE A 1008 -41.58 11.43 19.04
CA PHE A 1008 -40.91 10.40 18.25
C PHE A 1008 -41.35 9.02 18.77
N LEU A 1009 -41.83 8.15 17.89
CA LEU A 1009 -42.46 6.86 18.21
C LEU A 1009 -43.52 6.98 19.32
N GLY A 1010 -44.31 8.07 19.26
CA GLY A 1010 -45.36 8.39 20.25
C GLY A 1010 -44.85 8.84 21.63
N LYS A 1011 -43.52 8.98 21.82
CA LYS A 1011 -42.89 9.44 23.08
C LYS A 1011 -42.41 10.89 22.95
N THR A 1012 -42.46 11.65 24.05
CA THR A 1012 -41.89 13.00 24.10
C THR A 1012 -40.38 12.94 24.35
N VAL A 1013 -39.59 13.41 23.37
CA VAL A 1013 -38.11 13.43 23.41
C VAL A 1013 -37.58 14.85 23.13
N PRO A 1014 -36.33 15.19 23.51
CA PRO A 1014 -35.71 16.44 23.08
C PRO A 1014 -35.59 16.52 21.55
N THR A 1015 -35.86 17.68 20.94
CA THR A 1015 -35.76 17.82 19.47
C THR A 1015 -34.33 17.69 18.95
N TYR A 1016 -33.34 18.10 19.75
CA TYR A 1016 -31.92 18.02 19.39
C TYR A 1016 -31.40 16.57 19.24
N LEU A 1017 -32.21 15.55 19.51
CA LEU A 1017 -31.88 14.14 19.24
C LEU A 1017 -32.53 13.59 17.95
N ILE A 1018 -33.42 14.37 17.31
CA ILE A 1018 -34.22 13.92 16.17
C ILE A 1018 -33.53 14.37 14.87
N HIS A 1019 -33.00 13.40 14.12
CA HIS A 1019 -32.36 13.64 12.82
C HIS A 1019 -33.40 13.67 11.71
N THR A 1020 -33.56 14.82 11.04
CA THR A 1020 -34.37 14.97 9.82
C THR A 1020 -33.54 15.04 8.55
N ASP A 1021 -32.25 15.38 8.67
CA ASP A 1021 -31.23 15.08 7.67
C ASP A 1021 -30.52 13.79 8.10
N PHE A 1022 -30.37 12.86 7.16
CA PHE A 1022 -29.73 11.58 7.41
C PHE A 1022 -28.24 11.57 7.05
N VAL A 1023 -27.69 12.61 6.42
CA VAL A 1023 -26.25 12.70 6.11
C VAL A 1023 -25.40 12.69 7.39
N PRO A 1024 -25.65 13.53 8.43
CA PRO A 1024 -24.86 13.49 9.67
C PRO A 1024 -24.99 12.14 10.38
N LEU A 1025 -26.21 11.60 10.48
CA LEU A 1025 -26.48 10.30 11.11
C LEU A 1025 -25.75 9.16 10.39
N ARG A 1026 -25.74 9.13 9.05
CA ARG A 1026 -25.00 8.15 8.25
C ARG A 1026 -23.49 8.26 8.46
N ASN A 1027 -22.94 9.47 8.49
CA ASN A 1027 -21.49 9.67 8.61
C ASN A 1027 -20.99 9.37 10.04
N GLN A 1028 -21.81 9.61 11.06
CA GLN A 1028 -21.52 9.14 12.42
C GLN A 1028 -21.62 7.62 12.54
N LEU A 1029 -22.56 6.99 11.82
CA LEU A 1029 -22.72 5.54 11.83
C LEU A 1029 -21.54 4.80 11.18
N ASP A 1030 -20.99 5.27 10.05
CA ASP A 1030 -19.73 4.72 9.52
C ASP A 1030 -18.60 4.80 10.56
N LEU A 1031 -18.45 5.96 11.21
CA LEU A 1031 -17.42 6.16 12.25
C LEU A 1031 -17.62 5.18 13.43
N MET A 1032 -18.85 4.98 13.90
CA MET A 1032 -19.13 4.01 14.96
C MET A 1032 -18.92 2.54 14.53
N LEU A 1033 -19.08 2.23 13.24
CA LEU A 1033 -18.81 0.90 12.69
C LEU A 1033 -17.30 0.62 12.51
N ASP A 1034 -16.49 1.66 12.28
CA ASP A 1034 -15.02 1.57 12.30
C ASP A 1034 -14.50 1.40 13.75
N HIS A 1035 -15.17 2.01 14.74
CA HIS A 1035 -14.81 1.99 16.16
C HIS A 1035 -15.52 0.93 17.02
N MET A 1036 -15.98 -0.18 16.43
CA MET A 1036 -16.72 -1.21 17.17
C MET A 1036 -15.93 -1.83 18.34
N ASP A 1037 -14.60 -1.89 18.26
CA ASP A 1037 -13.78 -2.43 19.36
C ASP A 1037 -13.75 -1.51 20.59
N CYS A 1038 -14.00 -0.20 20.41
CA CYS A 1038 -13.96 0.81 21.48
C CYS A 1038 -14.85 2.02 21.16
N LEU A 1039 -16.18 1.87 21.29
CA LEU A 1039 -17.12 2.96 21.06
C LEU A 1039 -16.88 4.18 21.97
N ALA A 1040 -16.19 4.00 23.10
CA ALA A 1040 -15.71 5.10 23.94
C ALA A 1040 -14.98 6.17 23.11
N ASP A 1041 -14.13 5.78 22.15
CA ASP A 1041 -13.29 6.68 21.35
C ASP A 1041 -14.10 7.72 20.53
N VAL A 1042 -15.36 7.42 20.22
CA VAL A 1042 -16.24 8.26 19.39
C VAL A 1042 -17.42 8.84 20.17
N THR A 1043 -17.75 8.28 21.34
CA THR A 1043 -18.86 8.72 22.19
C THR A 1043 -18.47 9.79 23.22
N HIS A 1044 -17.22 9.81 23.68
CA HIS A 1044 -16.76 10.78 24.70
C HIS A 1044 -16.67 12.24 24.21
N ARG A 1045 -16.77 12.49 22.89
CA ARG A 1045 -16.66 13.84 22.33
C ARG A 1045 -17.79 14.73 22.82
N PHE A 1046 -17.43 15.82 23.49
CA PHE A 1046 -18.37 16.71 24.17
C PHE A 1046 -19.43 17.25 23.21
N GLY A 1047 -20.71 17.04 23.55
CA GLY A 1047 -21.87 17.51 22.78
C GLY A 1047 -22.19 16.73 21.50
N THR A 1048 -21.36 15.77 21.10
CA THR A 1048 -21.68 14.82 20.01
C THR A 1048 -22.75 13.82 20.44
N PHE A 1049 -22.71 13.39 21.70
CA PHE A 1049 -23.68 12.48 22.31
C PHE A 1049 -24.30 13.08 23.59
N ALA A 1050 -25.51 12.64 23.92
CA ALA A 1050 -26.26 13.12 25.08
C ALA A 1050 -27.14 12.02 25.71
N ASP A 1051 -27.42 12.17 27.01
CA ASP A 1051 -28.44 11.38 27.72
C ASP A 1051 -29.84 11.64 27.13
N GLU A 1052 -30.75 10.64 27.27
CA GLU A 1052 -32.17 10.74 26.88
C GLU A 1052 -32.86 12.02 27.40
N LYS A 1053 -32.47 12.48 28.60
CA LYS A 1053 -33.06 13.63 29.30
C LYS A 1053 -31.99 14.38 30.11
N PRO A 1054 -31.68 15.65 29.80
CA PRO A 1054 -30.56 16.39 30.39
C PRO A 1054 -30.75 16.79 31.87
N VAL A 1055 -31.91 16.48 32.47
CA VAL A 1055 -32.24 16.84 33.86
C VAL A 1055 -32.53 15.64 34.76
N LYS A 1056 -32.91 14.50 34.17
CA LYS A 1056 -33.16 13.25 34.89
C LYS A 1056 -33.19 12.10 33.87
N ALA A 1057 -32.01 11.59 33.53
CA ALA A 1057 -31.87 10.37 32.75
C ALA A 1057 -32.61 9.20 33.43
N ARG A 1058 -33.07 8.24 32.62
CA ARG A 1058 -33.46 6.92 33.13
C ARG A 1058 -32.20 6.14 33.50
N ASP A 1059 -32.31 5.17 34.41
CA ASP A 1059 -31.21 4.24 34.65
C ASP A 1059 -30.91 3.41 33.40
N TYR A 1060 -29.63 3.05 33.24
CA TYR A 1060 -29.14 2.29 32.09
C TYR A 1060 -29.90 0.99 31.88
N GLU A 1061 -30.17 0.23 32.94
CA GLU A 1061 -30.85 -1.07 32.85
C GLU A 1061 -32.27 -0.95 32.31
N THR A 1062 -33.01 0.11 32.68
CA THR A 1062 -34.35 0.40 32.13
C THR A 1062 -34.30 0.75 30.64
N ILE A 1063 -33.28 1.48 30.18
CA ILE A 1063 -33.12 1.77 28.74
C ILE A 1063 -32.68 0.50 27.99
N ARG A 1064 -31.71 -0.24 28.54
CA ARG A 1064 -31.21 -1.49 27.96
C ARG A 1064 -32.34 -2.51 27.74
N ARG A 1065 -33.19 -2.75 28.75
CA ARG A 1065 -34.34 -3.67 28.64
C ARG A 1065 -35.41 -3.25 27.62
N GLU A 1066 -35.44 -1.98 27.20
CA GLU A 1066 -36.35 -1.50 26.13
C GLU A 1066 -35.85 -1.92 24.73
N PHE A 1067 -34.54 -2.05 24.54
CA PHE A 1067 -33.92 -2.26 23.23
C PHE A 1067 -33.22 -3.62 23.08
N VAL A 1068 -32.84 -4.26 24.18
CA VAL A 1068 -32.16 -5.56 24.25
C VAL A 1068 -33.00 -6.51 25.12
N PRO A 1069 -33.75 -7.46 24.54
CA PRO A 1069 -34.51 -8.43 25.31
C PRO A 1069 -33.57 -9.40 26.06
N GLU A 1070 -33.93 -9.78 27.28
CA GLU A 1070 -33.19 -10.79 28.05
C GLU A 1070 -33.51 -12.19 27.51
N VAL A 1071 -32.50 -12.93 27.07
CA VAL A 1071 -32.66 -14.34 26.69
C VAL A 1071 -32.93 -15.15 27.95
N SER A 1072 -34.13 -15.73 28.04
CA SER A 1072 -34.45 -16.71 29.09
C SER A 1072 -33.60 -17.96 28.89
N VAL A 1073 -32.80 -18.32 29.91
CA VAL A 1073 -31.93 -19.51 29.90
C VAL A 1073 -32.73 -20.83 30.02
N ASP A 1074 -34.06 -20.74 30.17
CA ASP A 1074 -34.99 -21.86 30.13
C ASP A 1074 -35.59 -22.05 28.72
N GLU A 1075 -34.82 -22.65 27.81
CA GLU A 1075 -35.27 -23.72 26.89
C GLU A 1075 -34.03 -24.32 26.17
N SER A 1076 -33.87 -25.64 26.29
CA SER A 1076 -32.62 -26.40 26.09
C SER A 1076 -32.32 -26.84 24.66
#